data_AF-A0A8J7ARN0-F1
#
_entry.id   AF-A0A8J7ARN0-F1
#
_cell.length_a   1.000
_cell.length_b   1.000
_cell.length_c   1.000
_cell.angle_alpha   90.00
_cell.angle_beta   90.00
_cell.angle_gamma   90.00
#
_symmetry.space_group_name_H-M   'P 1'
#
loop_
_entity.id
_entity.type
_entity.pdbx_description
1 polymer ?
#
loop_
_entity_poly.entity_id
_entity_poly.type
_entity_poly.pdbx_seq_one_letter_code
_entity_poly.pdbx_strand_id
1 'polypeptide(L)'
;MTLTLDPDLWRSASHRNQIQHLTAPFAAGAANTPVAISNAGVIDVITFPRELLREPLLIISLKRAINSQRLRVSARLSGSSRDEPALEFVPFSELGATLPLYRPPVDLDTQTAYGFRLTLSLTEFANSQDLTGTVVPRNNIGQYLEAYLLQGLMGRMLYLMGAEKQRIRRQGREIVAMRSLDLARDNALDRKGSDLGVPRFIDNLRFREPQQEEAAAIFGSFTFGSLPFGEGRRGEIITELRREPDDEYRRRLAIYYPFLQPNYRSTLNALNGPGLETGPNQGLLSQLGVDQRFNINEESNKLAIAIHLVAVGDITLRTRFLDYIRNTYLILPNQNATTNAVHLNRPLPQIKKQQIENLRTRLSTAFDFGANAAIAPALATALDLVGRCRQALGITTPWQVFRTQDSQTQDNGGSSRYELGLGIEVPLPTDAELESLRQRANEYADDPFRPPAENEAENEIERLIQAMSSQPPSDDPEGRWLLEPCGIQTAHRTRDGLLYLSHLPTFGMEITGEAVGAVGTPMDLSARYNAPGDPASAFVNTTGLLSALSDWTKAGKDPWTVLSDEEASEARSRAEVPGFGVRQVLEAVGLSSSSTDADLATVIARLNQAPGDGGIPSDLFETIRLPNGLANSILDAPESEQESLKTLVQLLRQNDISSVLPLVTDAGVLLVVGVVSLPGVGVNIAERRSAGFRWYVMPISPSEKERKDNKTPVDVIGTTGNRTQLTPASSGLLAVVAVGYARRGLADPYQFQVQLPENAVLTLQQYEYLMNLLEHLHPLGIEVDTFAIRQSHVDINGDGNPEPLQTNVSKTYRQFQRSRYRGKDSTNLTQI
;
A
#
# COMPACT_ATOMS: atom_id res chain seq x y z
N MET A 1 -23.87 -16.97 -8.45
CA MET A 1 -23.71 -18.34 -8.99
C MET A 1 -24.96 -19.15 -8.61
N THR A 2 -25.78 -19.59 -9.57
CA THR A 2 -26.97 -20.41 -9.31
C THR A 2 -26.51 -21.82 -8.93
N LEU A 3 -26.48 -22.11 -7.63
CA LEU A 3 -26.19 -23.44 -7.08
C LEU A 3 -27.17 -24.47 -7.67
N THR A 4 -26.75 -25.13 -8.75
CA THR A 4 -27.53 -26.18 -9.40
C THR A 4 -27.19 -27.48 -8.72
N LEU A 5 -27.96 -27.79 -7.67
CA LEU A 5 -27.66 -28.87 -6.73
C LEU A 5 -28.17 -30.25 -7.16
N ASP A 6 -28.93 -30.40 -8.24
CA ASP A 6 -29.63 -31.67 -8.48
C ASP A 6 -29.98 -31.96 -9.95
N PRO A 7 -29.67 -33.16 -10.47
CA PRO A 7 -30.20 -33.70 -11.73
C PRO A 7 -31.65 -34.24 -11.63
N ASP A 8 -32.29 -34.29 -10.44
CA ASP A 8 -33.69 -34.70 -10.28
C ASP A 8 -34.65 -33.73 -11.00
N LEU A 9 -35.17 -34.17 -12.16
CA LEU A 9 -36.15 -33.45 -12.98
C LEU A 9 -37.44 -33.11 -12.21
N TRP A 10 -37.77 -33.87 -11.15
CA TRP A 10 -39.06 -33.82 -10.46
C TRP A 10 -39.02 -33.11 -9.09
N ARG A 11 -37.82 -32.71 -8.63
CA ARG A 11 -37.56 -31.83 -7.45
C ARG A 11 -38.42 -32.17 -6.22
N SER A 12 -39.10 -31.18 -5.62
CA SER A 12 -39.97 -31.38 -4.44
C SER A 12 -41.37 -31.89 -4.79
N ALA A 13 -41.74 -32.01 -6.07
CA ALA A 13 -43.07 -32.47 -6.50
C ALA A 13 -43.24 -34.00 -6.40
N SER A 14 -42.78 -34.58 -5.29
CA SER A 14 -42.74 -36.03 -5.04
C SER A 14 -44.11 -36.69 -5.10
N HIS A 15 -45.15 -36.04 -4.55
CA HIS A 15 -46.52 -36.55 -4.56
C HIS A 15 -47.05 -36.74 -5.99
N ARG A 16 -46.73 -35.83 -6.92
CA ARG A 16 -47.16 -35.94 -8.32
C ARG A 16 -46.53 -37.15 -8.99
N ASN A 17 -45.23 -37.35 -8.75
CA ASN A 17 -44.51 -38.50 -9.27
C ASN A 17 -45.05 -39.81 -8.68
N GLN A 18 -45.26 -39.86 -7.37
CA GLN A 18 -45.83 -41.02 -6.68
C GLN A 18 -47.20 -41.40 -7.24
N ILE A 19 -48.08 -40.42 -7.49
CA ILE A 19 -49.41 -40.65 -8.08
C ILE A 19 -49.29 -41.13 -9.54
N GLN A 20 -48.39 -40.55 -10.34
CA GLN A 20 -48.16 -40.97 -11.73
C GLN A 20 -47.61 -42.41 -11.85
N HIS A 21 -46.90 -42.88 -10.82
CA HIS A 21 -46.36 -44.24 -10.76
C HIS A 21 -47.33 -45.27 -10.17
N LEU A 22 -48.53 -44.84 -9.75
CA LEU A 22 -49.57 -45.78 -9.36
C LEU A 22 -50.05 -46.56 -10.59
N THR A 23 -49.88 -47.88 -10.55
CA THR A 23 -50.42 -48.80 -11.54
C THR A 23 -51.70 -49.46 -10.99
N ALA A 24 -52.49 -50.10 -11.85
CA ALA A 24 -53.72 -50.77 -11.42
C ALA A 24 -53.42 -51.87 -10.39
N PRO A 25 -54.26 -52.06 -9.33
CA PRO A 25 -55.54 -51.39 -9.03
C PRO A 25 -55.43 -50.06 -8.27
N PHE A 26 -54.21 -49.59 -7.93
CA PHE A 26 -54.01 -48.40 -7.09
C PHE A 26 -54.19 -47.07 -7.82
N ALA A 27 -54.07 -47.05 -9.16
CA ALA A 27 -54.24 -45.84 -9.98
C ALA A 27 -55.57 -45.12 -9.76
N ALA A 28 -56.66 -45.85 -9.51
CA ALA A 28 -57.98 -45.26 -9.24
C ALA A 28 -58.12 -44.69 -7.81
N GLY A 29 -57.16 -44.97 -6.92
CA GLY A 29 -57.19 -44.56 -5.51
C GLY A 29 -56.70 -43.14 -5.25
N ALA A 30 -56.01 -42.52 -6.22
CA ALA A 30 -55.49 -41.16 -6.11
C ALA A 30 -55.60 -40.40 -7.43
N ALA A 31 -56.08 -39.16 -7.40
CA ALA A 31 -56.04 -38.25 -8.53
C ALA A 31 -55.39 -36.93 -8.12
N ASN A 32 -54.62 -36.32 -9.03
CA ASN A 32 -54.00 -35.00 -8.83
C ASN A 32 -54.46 -34.06 -9.94
N THR A 33 -55.41 -33.18 -9.63
CA THR A 33 -56.05 -32.31 -10.62
C THR A 33 -55.62 -30.85 -10.41
N PRO A 34 -55.05 -30.16 -11.42
CA PRO A 34 -54.71 -28.75 -11.27
C PRO A 34 -55.98 -27.90 -11.13
N VAL A 35 -55.93 -26.89 -10.25
CA VAL A 35 -57.01 -25.93 -10.04
C VAL A 35 -56.47 -24.53 -10.33
N ALA A 36 -57.16 -23.78 -11.17
CA ALA A 36 -56.72 -22.44 -11.54
C ALA A 36 -56.86 -21.46 -10.35
N ILE A 37 -55.83 -20.65 -10.13
CA ILE A 37 -55.90 -19.47 -9.26
C ILE A 37 -56.29 -18.30 -10.17
N SER A 38 -57.47 -17.74 -9.96
CA SER A 38 -57.94 -16.58 -10.75
C SER A 38 -57.14 -15.32 -10.45
N ASN A 39 -57.24 -14.30 -11.32
CA ASN A 39 -56.61 -12.98 -11.11
C ASN A 39 -57.13 -12.26 -9.85
N ALA A 40 -58.26 -12.70 -9.29
CA ALA A 40 -58.77 -12.22 -8.01
C ALA A 40 -58.14 -12.93 -6.79
N GLY A 41 -57.17 -13.83 -7.01
CA GLY A 41 -56.57 -14.66 -5.95
C GLY A 41 -57.53 -15.73 -5.42
N VAL A 42 -58.55 -16.12 -6.21
CA VAL A 42 -59.59 -17.06 -5.79
C VAL A 42 -59.35 -18.43 -6.42
N ILE A 43 -59.43 -19.48 -5.59
CA ILE A 43 -59.51 -20.88 -6.00
C ILE A 43 -60.99 -21.31 -5.90
N ASP A 44 -61.55 -21.75 -7.02
CA ASP A 44 -62.95 -22.18 -7.11
C ASP A 44 -63.04 -23.68 -7.42
N VAL A 45 -63.61 -24.43 -6.49
CA VAL A 45 -63.83 -25.89 -6.60
C VAL A 45 -65.33 -26.21 -6.71
N ILE A 46 -66.21 -25.21 -6.75
CA ILE A 46 -67.67 -25.39 -6.84
C ILE A 46 -68.08 -26.02 -8.18
N THR A 47 -67.31 -25.77 -9.23
CA THR A 47 -67.58 -26.28 -10.59
C THR A 47 -67.20 -27.75 -10.79
N PHE A 48 -66.59 -28.40 -9.79
CA PHE A 48 -66.24 -29.81 -9.88
C PHE A 48 -67.46 -30.68 -9.57
N PRO A 49 -67.78 -31.70 -10.39
CA PRO A 49 -68.81 -32.68 -10.08
C PRO A 49 -68.60 -33.29 -8.70
N ARG A 50 -69.67 -33.43 -7.91
CA ARG A 50 -69.58 -33.92 -6.52
C ARG A 50 -69.01 -35.34 -6.47
N GLU A 51 -69.27 -36.15 -7.48
CA GLU A 51 -68.73 -37.52 -7.58
C GLU A 51 -67.20 -37.54 -7.73
N LEU A 52 -66.60 -36.43 -8.18
CA LEU A 52 -65.16 -36.23 -8.33
C LEU A 52 -64.52 -35.56 -7.10
N LEU A 53 -65.28 -35.25 -6.05
CA LEU A 53 -64.75 -34.68 -4.80
C LEU A 53 -64.63 -35.74 -3.71
N ARG A 54 -64.07 -36.90 -4.04
CA ARG A 54 -63.86 -38.00 -3.09
C ARG A 54 -62.60 -37.77 -2.25
N GLU A 55 -62.78 -37.66 -0.94
CA GLU A 55 -61.70 -37.39 0.03
C GLU A 55 -60.69 -36.31 -0.44
N PRO A 56 -61.12 -35.09 -0.79
CA PRO A 56 -60.25 -34.11 -1.42
C PRO A 56 -59.34 -33.42 -0.42
N LEU A 57 -58.14 -33.05 -0.85
CA LEU A 57 -57.16 -32.23 -0.15
C LEU A 57 -56.65 -31.18 -1.15
N LEU A 58 -56.92 -29.91 -0.87
CA LEU A 58 -56.37 -28.82 -1.66
C LEU A 58 -54.95 -28.54 -1.18
N ILE A 59 -54.00 -28.60 -2.10
CA ILE A 59 -52.59 -28.23 -1.86
C ILE A 59 -52.21 -27.05 -2.73
N ILE A 60 -51.23 -26.29 -2.26
CA ILE A 60 -50.57 -25.23 -3.03
C ILE A 60 -49.11 -25.59 -3.26
N SER A 61 -48.57 -25.28 -4.43
CA SER A 61 -47.19 -25.53 -4.81
C SER A 61 -46.47 -24.27 -5.26
N LEU A 62 -45.17 -24.18 -5.01
CA LEU A 62 -44.32 -23.11 -5.51
C LEU A 62 -44.02 -23.27 -7.01
N LYS A 63 -44.23 -22.20 -7.78
CA LYS A 63 -43.84 -22.08 -9.21
C LYS A 63 -42.42 -21.54 -9.42
N ARG A 64 -41.73 -21.17 -8.34
CA ARG A 64 -40.31 -20.79 -8.35
C ARG A 64 -39.64 -21.22 -7.04
N ALA A 65 -38.35 -21.50 -7.09
CA ALA A 65 -37.59 -21.69 -5.85
C ALA A 65 -37.48 -20.34 -5.12
N ILE A 66 -37.55 -20.38 -3.79
CA ILE A 66 -37.34 -19.22 -2.92
C ILE A 66 -36.02 -19.42 -2.16
N ASN A 67 -35.13 -18.42 -2.24
CA ASN A 67 -33.78 -18.50 -1.69
C ASN A 67 -33.81 -18.19 -0.17
N SER A 68 -33.23 -17.07 0.26
CA SER A 68 -33.36 -16.57 1.63
C SER A 68 -34.77 -16.09 1.97
N GLN A 69 -35.61 -15.88 0.95
CA GLN A 69 -36.97 -15.38 1.06
C GLN A 69 -37.91 -16.36 1.76
N ARG A 70 -39.00 -15.81 2.29
CA ARG A 70 -40.05 -16.56 2.96
C ARG A 70 -41.41 -16.08 2.44
N LEU A 71 -42.32 -17.02 2.18
CA LEU A 71 -43.65 -16.72 1.67
C LEU A 71 -44.70 -17.22 2.64
N ARG A 72 -45.57 -16.33 3.11
CA ARG A 72 -46.72 -16.68 3.94
C ARG A 72 -47.99 -16.63 3.11
N VAL A 73 -48.73 -17.74 3.11
CA VAL A 73 -49.99 -17.90 2.40
C VAL A 73 -51.10 -18.03 3.43
N SER A 74 -52.11 -17.17 3.33
CA SER A 74 -53.34 -17.32 4.09
C SER A 74 -54.51 -17.54 3.14
N ALA A 75 -55.50 -18.29 3.59
CA ALA A 75 -56.71 -18.55 2.81
C ALA A 75 -57.96 -18.30 3.65
N ARG A 76 -59.01 -17.79 3.01
CA ARG A 76 -60.32 -17.58 3.62
C ARG A 76 -61.39 -18.33 2.85
N LEU A 77 -62.14 -19.18 3.55
CA LEU A 77 -63.30 -19.87 2.98
C LEU A 77 -64.45 -18.89 2.74
N SER A 78 -65.08 -18.98 1.57
CA SER A 78 -66.23 -18.13 1.22
C SER A 78 -67.40 -18.40 2.17
N GLY A 79 -67.90 -17.35 2.82
CA GLY A 79 -68.95 -17.45 3.84
C GLY A 79 -68.43 -17.68 5.27
N SER A 80 -67.12 -17.88 5.46
CA SER A 80 -66.47 -17.92 6.78
C SER A 80 -65.90 -16.55 7.15
N SER A 81 -66.04 -16.17 8.42
CA SER A 81 -65.34 -15.01 9.01
C SER A 81 -63.93 -15.33 9.49
N ARG A 82 -63.56 -16.62 9.53
CA ARG A 82 -62.28 -17.11 10.02
C ARG A 82 -61.35 -17.48 8.87
N ASP A 83 -60.11 -17.00 8.95
CA ASP A 83 -59.02 -17.44 8.08
C ASP A 83 -58.54 -18.84 8.46
N GLU A 84 -58.23 -19.64 7.45
CA GLU A 84 -57.49 -20.88 7.62
C GLU A 84 -56.09 -20.59 8.19
N PRO A 85 -55.47 -21.56 8.89
CA PRO A 85 -54.11 -21.39 9.40
C PRO A 85 -53.15 -20.94 8.29
N ALA A 86 -52.40 -19.87 8.56
CA ALA A 86 -51.41 -19.39 7.62
C ALA A 86 -50.32 -20.44 7.41
N LEU A 87 -50.02 -20.73 6.14
CA LEU A 87 -49.00 -21.66 5.72
C LEU A 87 -47.76 -20.90 5.29
N GLU A 88 -46.58 -21.45 5.57
CA GLU A 88 -45.33 -20.75 5.31
C GLU A 88 -44.38 -21.62 4.48
N PHE A 89 -44.03 -21.13 3.29
CA PHE A 89 -42.85 -21.61 2.59
C PHE A 89 -41.64 -20.91 3.19
N VAL A 90 -40.88 -21.67 3.97
CA VAL A 90 -39.65 -21.25 4.64
C VAL A 90 -38.48 -21.10 3.63
N PRO A 91 -37.40 -20.40 4.01
CA PRO A 91 -36.23 -20.23 3.15
C PRO A 91 -35.70 -21.55 2.57
N PHE A 92 -35.18 -21.46 1.34
CA PHE A 92 -34.63 -22.53 0.52
C PHE A 92 -35.66 -23.57 0.05
N SER A 93 -36.95 -23.27 0.15
CA SER A 93 -38.00 -24.10 -0.47
C SER A 93 -37.88 -24.05 -1.98
N GLU A 94 -37.92 -25.21 -2.62
CA GLU A 94 -37.68 -25.31 -4.07
C GLU A 94 -38.97 -25.29 -4.89
N LEU A 95 -38.81 -25.12 -6.21
CA LEU A 95 -39.88 -25.32 -7.18
C LEU A 95 -40.58 -26.66 -6.92
N GLY A 96 -41.92 -26.65 -6.84
CA GLY A 96 -42.71 -27.84 -6.61
C GLY A 96 -42.88 -28.24 -5.14
N ALA A 97 -42.30 -27.50 -4.18
CA ALA A 97 -42.62 -27.70 -2.75
C ALA A 97 -44.11 -27.43 -2.51
N THR A 98 -44.75 -28.21 -1.64
CA THR A 98 -46.22 -28.15 -1.46
C THR A 98 -46.61 -28.03 0.00
N LEU A 99 -47.69 -27.30 0.26
CA LEU A 99 -48.32 -27.19 1.59
C LEU A 99 -49.81 -27.54 1.50
N PRO A 100 -50.41 -28.11 2.57
CA PRO A 100 -51.81 -28.56 2.56
C PRO A 100 -52.71 -27.37 2.92
N LEU A 101 -53.30 -26.73 1.92
CA LEU A 101 -54.05 -25.48 2.07
C LEU A 101 -55.38 -25.69 2.80
N TYR A 102 -56.15 -26.69 2.39
CA TYR A 102 -57.48 -26.90 2.94
C TYR A 102 -57.95 -28.34 2.79
N ARG A 103 -58.54 -28.87 3.86
CA ARG A 103 -59.23 -30.16 3.87
C ARG A 103 -60.72 -29.90 4.11
N PRO A 104 -61.58 -29.97 3.09
CA PRO A 104 -63.01 -29.81 3.29
C PRO A 104 -63.59 -30.97 4.11
N PRO A 105 -64.68 -30.73 4.86
CA PRO A 105 -65.44 -31.78 5.48
C PRO A 105 -66.02 -32.72 4.42
N VAL A 106 -65.98 -34.02 4.71
CA VAL A 106 -66.54 -35.07 3.86
C VAL A 106 -67.76 -35.69 4.52
N ASP A 107 -68.74 -36.04 3.70
CA ASP A 107 -69.88 -36.85 4.08
C ASP A 107 -69.41 -38.27 4.41
N LEU A 108 -69.78 -38.80 5.57
CA LEU A 108 -69.24 -40.07 6.10
C LEU A 108 -69.73 -41.30 5.32
N ASP A 109 -70.91 -41.23 4.72
CA ASP A 109 -71.52 -42.34 3.99
C ASP A 109 -71.00 -42.40 2.55
N THR A 110 -70.82 -41.23 1.93
CA THR A 110 -70.40 -41.13 0.51
C THR A 110 -68.91 -40.86 0.32
N GLN A 111 -68.20 -40.46 1.39
CA GLN A 111 -66.79 -40.00 1.35
C GLN A 111 -66.55 -38.83 0.38
N THR A 112 -67.59 -38.06 0.05
CA THR A 112 -67.52 -36.90 -0.87
C THR A 112 -67.63 -35.58 -0.12
N ALA A 113 -66.97 -34.54 -0.62
CA ALA A 113 -67.10 -33.17 -0.12
C ALA A 113 -68.03 -32.33 -1.01
N TYR A 114 -68.63 -31.28 -0.43
CA TYR A 114 -69.25 -30.22 -1.22
C TYR A 114 -68.19 -29.31 -1.85
N GLY A 115 -68.51 -28.74 -3.01
CA GLY A 115 -67.65 -27.73 -3.65
C GLY A 115 -67.47 -26.50 -2.75
N PHE A 116 -66.29 -25.88 -2.83
CA PHE A 116 -65.91 -24.76 -1.97
C PHE A 116 -65.09 -23.72 -2.73
N ARG A 117 -64.99 -22.50 -2.17
CA ARG A 117 -64.24 -21.40 -2.76
C ARG A 117 -63.36 -20.72 -1.71
N LEU A 118 -62.07 -20.55 -2.01
CA LEU A 118 -61.08 -19.93 -1.13
C LEU A 118 -60.51 -18.66 -1.75
N THR A 119 -60.39 -17.60 -0.95
CA THR A 119 -59.65 -16.38 -1.33
C THR A 119 -58.27 -16.41 -0.69
N LEU A 120 -57.22 -16.24 -1.49
CA LEU A 120 -55.83 -16.25 -1.04
C LEU A 120 -55.31 -14.84 -0.74
N SER A 121 -54.43 -14.76 0.23
CA SER A 121 -53.48 -13.65 0.41
C SER A 121 -52.06 -14.20 0.54
N LEU A 122 -51.10 -13.49 -0.04
CA LEU A 122 -49.69 -13.88 -0.08
C LEU A 122 -48.84 -12.69 0.42
N THR A 123 -47.95 -12.96 1.36
CA THR A 123 -46.97 -12.00 1.87
C THR A 123 -45.56 -12.53 1.62
N GLU A 124 -44.71 -11.74 0.99
CA GLU A 124 -43.30 -12.04 0.73
C GLU A 124 -42.41 -11.32 1.73
N PHE A 125 -41.51 -12.05 2.37
CA PHE A 125 -40.49 -11.50 3.28
C PHE A 125 -39.12 -11.65 2.63
N ALA A 126 -38.32 -10.58 2.68
CA ALA A 126 -37.03 -10.53 1.99
C ALA A 126 -36.04 -11.58 2.52
N ASN A 127 -36.08 -11.83 3.84
CA ASN A 127 -35.27 -12.84 4.51
C ASN A 127 -35.97 -13.33 5.80
N SER A 128 -35.32 -14.21 6.57
CA SER A 128 -35.88 -14.74 7.82
C SER A 128 -35.98 -13.73 8.97
N GLN A 129 -35.28 -12.59 8.89
CA GLN A 129 -35.29 -11.53 9.90
C GLN A 129 -36.27 -10.40 9.58
N ASP A 130 -36.76 -10.32 8.33
CA ASP A 130 -37.81 -9.38 7.93
C ASP A 130 -39.14 -9.74 8.61
N LEU A 131 -39.60 -8.87 9.51
CA LEU A 131 -40.86 -8.99 10.22
C LEU A 131 -42.00 -8.21 9.56
N THR A 132 -41.69 -7.31 8.61
CA THR A 132 -42.66 -6.41 7.99
C THR A 132 -43.36 -7.07 6.81
N GLY A 133 -42.59 -7.65 5.89
CA GLY A 133 -43.11 -8.32 4.70
C GLY A 133 -43.84 -7.39 3.72
N THR A 134 -43.90 -7.79 2.46
CA THR A 134 -44.59 -7.08 1.38
C THR A 134 -45.78 -7.91 0.91
N VAL A 135 -46.98 -7.33 0.86
CA VAL A 135 -48.17 -8.01 0.35
C VAL A 135 -48.07 -8.13 -1.17
N VAL A 136 -48.19 -9.35 -1.68
CA VAL A 136 -48.19 -9.62 -3.13
C VAL A 136 -49.59 -9.29 -3.68
N PRO A 137 -49.70 -8.45 -4.73
CA PRO A 137 -50.98 -8.17 -5.38
C PRO A 137 -51.69 -9.44 -5.85
N ARG A 138 -53.03 -9.49 -5.67
CA ARG A 138 -53.82 -10.72 -5.92
C ARG A 138 -53.70 -11.29 -7.33
N ASN A 139 -53.57 -10.42 -8.33
CA ASN A 139 -53.37 -10.79 -9.73
C ASN A 139 -51.99 -11.43 -10.00
N ASN A 140 -51.02 -11.25 -9.10
CA ASN A 140 -49.69 -11.82 -9.23
C ASN A 140 -49.51 -13.13 -8.46
N ILE A 141 -50.47 -13.54 -7.62
CA ILE A 141 -50.35 -14.77 -6.82
C ILE A 141 -50.11 -16.01 -7.70
N GLY A 142 -50.76 -16.11 -8.86
CA GLY A 142 -50.59 -17.20 -9.82
C GLY A 142 -49.20 -17.28 -10.50
N GLN A 143 -48.34 -16.26 -10.31
CA GLN A 143 -46.94 -16.29 -10.73
C GLN A 143 -46.05 -17.00 -9.69
N TYR A 144 -46.46 -16.98 -8.42
CA TYR A 144 -45.73 -17.56 -7.30
C TYR A 144 -46.21 -18.98 -6.98
N LEU A 145 -47.52 -19.19 -7.07
CA LEU A 145 -48.19 -20.41 -6.62
C LEU A 145 -49.03 -21.05 -7.72
N GLU A 146 -49.18 -22.36 -7.62
CA GLU A 146 -50.17 -23.16 -8.33
C GLU A 146 -50.96 -24.02 -7.33
N ALA A 147 -52.20 -24.34 -7.64
CA ALA A 147 -53.06 -25.13 -6.75
C ALA A 147 -53.40 -26.47 -7.39
N TYR A 148 -53.48 -27.51 -6.55
CA TYR A 148 -53.86 -28.85 -6.97
C TYR A 148 -54.87 -29.44 -6.00
N LEU A 149 -55.83 -30.16 -6.54
CA LEU A 149 -56.80 -30.96 -5.81
C LEU A 149 -56.35 -32.41 -5.82
N LEU A 150 -55.82 -32.86 -4.68
CA LEU A 150 -55.54 -34.28 -4.44
C LEU A 150 -56.82 -34.98 -4.00
N GLN A 151 -57.19 -36.06 -4.67
CA GLN A 151 -58.40 -36.82 -4.35
C GLN A 151 -58.03 -38.23 -3.89
N GLY A 152 -58.88 -38.81 -3.05
CA GLY A 152 -58.76 -40.16 -2.52
C GLY A 152 -57.85 -40.28 -1.29
N LEU A 153 -58.13 -41.30 -0.47
CA LEU A 153 -57.34 -41.62 0.73
C LEU A 153 -55.88 -41.96 0.39
N MET A 154 -55.65 -42.67 -0.73
CA MET A 154 -54.30 -42.98 -1.21
C MET A 154 -53.54 -41.70 -1.58
N GLY A 155 -54.19 -40.73 -2.24
CA GLY A 155 -53.56 -39.44 -2.58
C GLY A 155 -53.13 -38.64 -1.35
N ARG A 156 -53.99 -38.60 -0.31
CA ARG A 156 -53.65 -37.97 0.98
C ARG A 156 -52.50 -38.70 1.69
N MET A 157 -52.51 -40.03 1.68
CA MET A 157 -51.44 -40.84 2.28
C MET A 157 -50.10 -40.62 1.57
N LEU A 158 -50.10 -40.62 0.24
CA LEU A 158 -48.90 -40.34 -0.57
C LEU A 158 -48.36 -38.93 -0.30
N TYR A 159 -49.24 -37.92 -0.19
CA TYR A 159 -48.83 -36.58 0.22
C TYR A 159 -48.11 -36.59 1.58
N LEU A 160 -48.69 -37.26 2.59
CA LEU A 160 -48.08 -37.36 3.92
C LEU A 160 -46.72 -38.08 3.87
N MET A 161 -46.61 -39.18 3.11
CA MET A 161 -45.35 -39.91 2.91
C MET A 161 -44.31 -39.05 2.17
N GLY A 162 -44.75 -38.19 1.24
CA GLY A 162 -43.89 -37.31 0.44
C GLY A 162 -43.50 -36.00 1.14
N ALA A 163 -44.24 -35.57 2.17
CA ALA A 163 -44.02 -34.30 2.85
C ALA A 163 -42.64 -34.22 3.52
N GLU A 164 -42.17 -35.32 4.14
CA GLU A 164 -40.85 -35.36 4.77
C GLU A 164 -39.71 -35.27 3.75
N LYS A 165 -39.89 -35.81 2.53
CA LYS A 165 -38.91 -35.65 1.44
C LYS A 165 -38.69 -34.16 1.13
N GLN A 166 -39.75 -33.36 1.09
CA GLN A 166 -39.64 -31.92 0.84
C GLN A 166 -38.88 -31.21 1.97
N ARG A 167 -39.15 -31.58 3.22
CA ARG A 167 -38.44 -31.05 4.39
C ARG A 167 -36.95 -31.38 4.35
N ILE A 168 -36.59 -32.63 4.09
CA ILE A 168 -35.19 -33.08 4.01
C ILE A 168 -34.45 -32.37 2.87
N ARG A 169 -35.06 -32.25 1.69
CA ARG A 169 -34.45 -31.57 0.53
C ARG A 169 -34.21 -30.09 0.81
N ARG A 170 -35.19 -29.41 1.42
CA ARG A 170 -35.01 -28.03 1.89
C ARG A 170 -33.84 -27.92 2.86
N GLN A 171 -33.78 -28.79 3.86
CA GLN A 171 -32.69 -28.78 4.84
C GLN A 171 -31.33 -29.01 4.17
N GLY A 172 -31.26 -29.91 3.18
CA GLY A 172 -30.04 -30.11 2.37
C GLY A 172 -29.61 -28.84 1.63
N ARG A 173 -30.54 -28.13 0.98
CA ARG A 173 -30.26 -26.85 0.30
C ARG A 173 -29.80 -25.77 1.27
N GLU A 174 -30.42 -25.69 2.44
CA GLU A 174 -30.03 -24.78 3.52
C GLU A 174 -28.60 -25.08 4.01
N ILE A 175 -28.28 -26.35 4.28
CA ILE A 175 -26.93 -26.76 4.70
C ILE A 175 -25.90 -26.44 3.62
N VAL A 176 -26.21 -26.67 2.34
CA VAL A 176 -25.28 -26.32 1.26
C VAL A 176 -25.11 -24.80 1.14
N ALA A 177 -26.19 -24.03 1.25
CA ALA A 177 -26.10 -22.57 1.26
C ALA A 177 -25.18 -22.09 2.40
N MET A 178 -25.33 -22.65 3.60
CA MET A 178 -24.48 -22.37 4.77
C MET A 178 -22.99 -22.70 4.57
N ARG A 179 -22.61 -23.48 3.54
CA ARG A 179 -21.19 -23.70 3.18
C ARG A 179 -20.57 -22.53 2.44
N SER A 180 -21.35 -21.67 1.79
CA SER A 180 -20.86 -20.42 1.21
C SER A 180 -20.82 -19.32 2.27
N LEU A 181 -19.87 -18.39 2.17
CA LEU A 181 -19.80 -17.27 3.12
C LEU A 181 -21.02 -16.34 2.97
N ASP A 182 -21.39 -16.02 1.73
CA ASP A 182 -22.50 -15.13 1.36
C ASP A 182 -23.85 -15.54 1.97
N LEU A 183 -24.11 -16.84 2.08
CA LEU A 183 -25.38 -17.39 2.56
C LEU A 183 -25.28 -18.01 3.96
N ALA A 184 -24.09 -18.03 4.58
CA ALA A 184 -23.94 -18.48 5.95
C ALA A 184 -24.60 -17.50 6.93
N ARG A 185 -25.26 -18.05 7.96
CA ARG A 185 -25.94 -17.32 9.03
C ARG A 185 -25.74 -18.00 10.38
N ASP A 186 -25.91 -17.25 11.46
CA ASP A 186 -25.89 -17.76 12.83
C ASP A 186 -24.66 -18.66 13.12
N ASN A 187 -24.89 -19.83 13.71
CA ASN A 187 -23.87 -20.82 14.07
C ASN A 187 -22.99 -21.27 12.90
N ALA A 188 -23.49 -21.26 11.65
CA ALA A 188 -22.68 -21.63 10.50
C ALA A 188 -21.59 -20.58 10.21
N LEU A 189 -21.94 -19.31 10.39
CA LEU A 189 -21.00 -18.19 10.25
C LEU A 189 -20.00 -18.19 11.40
N ASP A 190 -20.45 -18.47 12.63
CA ASP A 190 -19.59 -18.57 13.81
C ASP A 190 -18.58 -19.72 13.70
N ARG A 191 -18.98 -20.87 13.15
CA ARG A 191 -18.06 -21.98 12.86
C ARG A 191 -17.00 -21.59 11.82
N LYS A 192 -17.41 -20.92 10.73
CA LYS A 192 -16.45 -20.41 9.73
C LYS A 192 -15.45 -19.44 10.36
N GLY A 193 -15.90 -18.53 11.20
CA GLY A 193 -14.99 -17.63 11.91
C GLY A 193 -14.07 -18.35 12.89
N SER A 194 -14.57 -19.34 13.64
CA SER A 194 -13.73 -20.21 14.48
C SER A 194 -12.65 -20.93 13.67
N ASP A 195 -13.00 -21.48 12.50
CA ASP A 195 -12.05 -22.16 11.61
C ASP A 195 -11.00 -21.20 11.05
N LEU A 196 -11.33 -19.93 10.89
CA LEU A 196 -10.45 -18.83 10.46
C LEU A 196 -9.68 -18.18 11.62
N GLY A 197 -10.07 -18.44 12.88
CA GLY A 197 -9.51 -17.79 14.06
C GLY A 197 -10.02 -16.36 14.27
N VAL A 198 -11.15 -15.99 13.67
CA VAL A 198 -11.77 -14.66 13.73
C VAL A 198 -13.06 -14.80 14.54
N PRO A 199 -13.07 -14.48 15.84
CA PRO A 199 -14.28 -14.55 16.67
C PRO A 199 -15.23 -13.40 16.38
N ARG A 200 -16.52 -13.61 16.64
CA ARG A 200 -17.53 -12.55 16.61
C ARG A 200 -17.31 -11.58 17.78
N PHE A 201 -17.48 -10.29 17.53
CA PHE A 201 -17.41 -9.28 18.59
C PHE A 201 -18.65 -9.27 19.47
N ILE A 202 -18.43 -9.00 20.76
CA ILE A 202 -19.47 -8.79 21.78
C ILE A 202 -19.61 -7.30 22.14
N ASP A 203 -18.70 -6.49 21.61
CA ASP A 203 -18.52 -5.07 21.86
C ASP A 203 -18.30 -4.29 20.57
N ASN A 204 -18.73 -3.02 20.59
CA ASN A 204 -18.43 -2.04 19.57
C ASN A 204 -17.53 -0.96 20.15
N LEU A 205 -16.58 -0.47 19.34
CA LEU A 205 -15.71 0.63 19.73
C LEU A 205 -16.40 1.96 19.43
N ARG A 206 -16.31 2.90 20.36
CA ARG A 206 -16.84 4.25 20.21
C ARG A 206 -15.87 5.26 20.83
N PHE A 207 -15.69 6.39 20.17
CA PHE A 207 -14.96 7.52 20.76
C PHE A 207 -15.83 8.27 21.78
N ARG A 208 -15.25 8.61 22.93
CA ARG A 208 -15.90 9.45 23.94
C ARG A 208 -15.27 10.84 23.95
N GLU A 209 -16.02 11.85 23.51
CA GLU A 209 -15.61 13.25 23.54
C GLU A 209 -15.21 13.70 24.97
N PRO A 210 -14.07 14.40 25.13
CA PRO A 210 -13.69 14.99 26.41
C PRO A 210 -14.56 16.21 26.75
N GLN A 211 -14.79 16.47 28.05
CA GLN A 211 -15.42 17.72 28.50
C GLN A 211 -14.41 18.88 28.45
N GLN A 212 -14.89 20.11 28.16
CA GLN A 212 -14.09 21.33 27.93
C GLN A 212 -13.04 21.66 29.01
N GLU A 213 -13.19 21.17 30.24
CA GLU A 213 -12.26 21.45 31.36
C GLU A 213 -11.06 20.48 31.44
N GLU A 214 -11.01 19.41 30.63
CA GLU A 214 -10.04 18.31 30.76
C GLU A 214 -9.26 17.99 29.46
N ALA A 215 -9.30 18.87 28.44
CA ALA A 215 -8.72 18.64 27.10
C ALA A 215 -7.18 18.45 27.06
N ALA A 216 -6.48 18.63 28.18
CA ALA A 216 -5.03 18.81 28.23
C ALA A 216 -4.16 17.51 28.26
N ALA A 217 -4.72 16.30 28.07
CA ALA A 217 -3.94 15.06 28.31
C ALA A 217 -4.05 13.94 27.26
N ILE A 218 -4.76 14.11 26.14
CA ILE A 218 -5.26 12.94 25.38
C ILE A 218 -4.40 12.56 24.16
N PHE A 219 -3.64 13.48 23.56
CA PHE A 219 -3.10 13.26 22.21
C PHE A 219 -1.65 12.74 22.10
N GLY A 220 -1.02 12.34 23.22
CA GLY A 220 0.34 11.78 23.23
C GLY A 220 0.46 10.31 23.68
N SER A 221 -0.58 9.72 24.26
CA SER A 221 -0.50 8.45 25.02
C SER A 221 -1.55 7.40 24.59
N PHE A 222 -2.08 7.52 23.38
CA PHE A 222 -3.03 6.56 22.83
C PHE A 222 -2.40 5.16 22.70
N THR A 223 -2.87 4.19 23.50
CA THR A 223 -2.29 2.84 23.50
C THR A 223 -3.37 1.78 23.38
N PHE A 224 -3.54 1.13 22.22
CA PHE A 224 -4.37 -0.08 22.15
C PHE A 224 -3.76 -1.17 23.04
N GLY A 225 -4.60 -1.77 23.89
CA GLY A 225 -4.31 -3.05 24.53
C GLY A 225 -3.37 -3.04 25.75
N SER A 226 -2.94 -1.88 26.26
CA SER A 226 -2.15 -1.80 27.51
C SER A 226 -2.90 -1.20 28.71
N LEU A 227 -4.10 -0.66 28.51
CA LEU A 227 -4.99 -0.24 29.59
C LEU A 227 -6.19 -1.19 29.63
N PRO A 228 -6.60 -1.69 30.80
CA PRO A 228 -7.82 -2.47 30.91
C PRO A 228 -8.99 -1.60 30.47
N PHE A 229 -9.66 -1.99 29.39
CA PHE A 229 -10.92 -1.37 28.96
C PHE A 229 -11.91 -1.40 30.13
N GLY A 230 -12.30 -0.23 30.63
CA GLY A 230 -13.15 -0.11 31.80
C GLY A 230 -13.52 1.34 32.08
N GLU A 231 -14.72 1.55 32.65
CA GLU A 231 -15.22 2.87 33.02
C GLU A 231 -14.22 3.61 33.92
N GLY A 232 -13.77 4.79 33.49
CA GLY A 232 -13.07 5.71 34.40
C GLY A 232 -12.09 6.70 33.80
N ARG A 233 -11.72 6.63 32.52
CA ARG A 233 -10.82 7.62 31.87
C ARG A 233 -11.38 8.10 30.53
N ARG A 234 -11.17 9.39 30.21
CA ARG A 234 -11.92 10.19 29.21
C ARG A 234 -10.99 10.66 28.10
N GLY A 235 -11.46 10.72 26.86
CA GLY A 235 -10.62 10.85 25.66
C GLY A 235 -10.13 9.51 25.08
N GLU A 236 -10.71 8.40 25.52
CA GLU A 236 -10.33 7.04 25.10
C GLU A 236 -11.43 6.41 24.24
N ILE A 237 -11.04 5.46 23.39
CA ILE A 237 -12.00 4.55 22.74
C ILE A 237 -12.62 3.67 23.83
N ILE A 238 -13.93 3.77 24.01
CA ILE A 238 -14.71 2.93 24.92
C ILE A 238 -15.34 1.77 24.16
N THR A 239 -15.59 0.66 24.88
CA THR A 239 -16.35 -0.48 24.37
C THR A 239 -17.79 -0.41 24.86
N GLU A 240 -18.75 -0.43 23.94
CA GLU A 240 -20.17 -0.58 24.24
C GLU A 240 -20.60 -2.02 23.93
N LEU A 241 -21.29 -2.68 24.87
CA LEU A 241 -21.79 -4.04 24.66
C LEU A 241 -22.78 -4.06 23.50
N ARG A 242 -22.37 -4.68 22.39
CA ARG A 242 -23.16 -4.83 21.17
C ARG A 242 -22.70 -6.11 20.47
N ARG A 243 -23.59 -7.09 20.39
CA ARG A 243 -23.32 -8.29 19.59
C ARG A 243 -23.25 -7.91 18.12
N GLU A 244 -22.16 -8.30 17.47
CA GLU A 244 -21.94 -8.06 16.05
C GLU A 244 -23.00 -8.76 15.18
N PRO A 245 -23.74 -8.02 14.33
CA PRO A 245 -24.68 -8.58 13.37
C PRO A 245 -24.00 -9.49 12.33
N ASP A 246 -24.77 -10.44 11.77
CA ASP A 246 -24.25 -11.39 10.78
C ASP A 246 -23.64 -10.70 9.55
N ASP A 247 -24.18 -9.57 9.12
CA ASP A 247 -23.68 -8.85 7.94
C ASP A 247 -22.32 -8.19 8.20
N GLU A 248 -22.13 -7.58 9.37
CA GLU A 248 -20.84 -7.01 9.80
C GLU A 248 -19.78 -8.11 9.95
N TYR A 249 -20.16 -9.21 10.60
CA TYR A 249 -19.26 -10.34 10.82
C TYR A 249 -18.87 -11.02 9.50
N ARG A 250 -19.81 -11.19 8.57
CA ARG A 250 -19.54 -11.73 7.24
C ARG A 250 -18.54 -10.87 6.46
N ARG A 251 -18.67 -9.54 6.53
CA ARG A 251 -17.70 -8.62 5.90
C ARG A 251 -16.29 -8.80 6.46
N ARG A 252 -16.14 -8.99 7.77
CA ARG A 252 -14.84 -9.29 8.41
C ARG A 252 -14.27 -10.62 7.97
N LEU A 253 -15.10 -11.66 7.92
CA LEU A 253 -14.67 -12.98 7.44
C LEU A 253 -14.27 -12.97 5.96
N ALA A 254 -14.82 -12.07 5.14
CA ALA A 254 -14.49 -11.96 3.73
C ALA A 254 -13.02 -11.62 3.47
N ILE A 255 -12.32 -10.98 4.43
CA ILE A 255 -10.87 -10.73 4.34
C ILE A 255 -10.09 -12.04 4.30
N TYR A 256 -10.45 -12.99 5.18
CA TYR A 256 -9.65 -14.20 5.46
C TYR A 256 -10.14 -15.46 4.73
N TYR A 257 -11.32 -15.39 4.10
CA TYR A 257 -11.92 -16.51 3.40
C TYR A 257 -11.23 -16.88 2.08
N PRO A 258 -10.87 -15.93 1.19
CA PRO A 258 -10.13 -16.25 -0.03
C PRO A 258 -8.65 -16.52 0.26
N PHE A 259 -8.03 -17.40 -0.54
CA PHE A 259 -6.58 -17.50 -0.58
C PHE A 259 -6.02 -16.36 -1.45
N LEU A 260 -5.47 -15.33 -0.83
CA LEU A 260 -4.91 -14.19 -1.53
C LEU A 260 -3.39 -14.31 -1.60
N GLN A 261 -2.83 -14.19 -2.80
CA GLN A 261 -1.38 -14.07 -2.98
C GLN A 261 -1.01 -12.59 -2.83
N PRO A 262 -0.11 -12.22 -1.90
CA PRO A 262 0.28 -10.83 -1.67
C PRO A 262 1.21 -10.35 -2.80
N ASN A 263 0.60 -9.84 -3.87
CA ASN A 263 1.28 -9.16 -4.97
C ASN A 263 0.52 -7.89 -5.31
N TYR A 264 1.19 -6.93 -5.96
CA TYR A 264 0.64 -5.62 -6.33
C TYR A 264 -0.81 -5.69 -6.83
N ARG A 265 -1.06 -6.54 -7.84
CA ARG A 265 -2.38 -6.66 -8.47
C ARG A 265 -3.44 -7.23 -7.53
N SER A 266 -3.11 -8.27 -6.76
CA SER A 266 -4.03 -8.85 -5.78
C SER A 266 -4.37 -7.86 -4.67
N THR A 267 -3.38 -7.13 -4.17
CA THR A 267 -3.57 -6.12 -3.12
C THR A 267 -4.42 -4.97 -3.63
N LEU A 268 -4.11 -4.44 -4.81
CA LEU A 268 -4.88 -3.38 -5.44
C LEU A 268 -6.32 -3.83 -5.75
N ASN A 269 -6.51 -5.06 -6.23
CA ASN A 269 -7.84 -5.62 -6.46
C ASN A 269 -8.65 -5.79 -5.16
N ALA A 270 -8.02 -6.19 -4.05
CA ALA A 270 -8.70 -6.31 -2.76
C ALA A 270 -9.11 -4.94 -2.20
N LEU A 271 -8.25 -3.93 -2.37
CA LEU A 271 -8.50 -2.55 -1.94
C LEU A 271 -9.55 -1.84 -2.81
N ASN A 272 -9.46 -1.98 -4.14
CA ASN A 272 -10.20 -1.15 -5.09
C ASN A 272 -11.24 -1.88 -5.93
N GLY A 273 -11.15 -3.21 -6.04
CA GLY A 273 -11.98 -4.00 -6.95
C GLY A 273 -11.73 -3.68 -8.44
N PRO A 274 -12.53 -4.26 -9.35
CA PRO A 274 -12.44 -3.97 -10.77
C PRO A 274 -12.82 -2.50 -11.07
N GLY A 275 -12.32 -1.95 -12.17
CA GLY A 275 -12.66 -0.61 -12.65
C GLY A 275 -11.46 0.21 -13.13
N LEU A 276 -11.74 1.37 -13.71
CA LEU A 276 -10.74 2.39 -14.05
C LEU A 276 -10.31 3.14 -12.78
N GLU A 277 -9.12 3.73 -12.78
CA GLU A 277 -8.59 4.52 -11.66
C GLU A 277 -9.48 5.71 -11.27
N THR A 278 -10.21 6.28 -12.22
CA THR A 278 -11.14 7.40 -11.98
C THR A 278 -12.55 6.96 -11.54
N GLY A 279 -12.83 5.66 -11.49
CA GLY A 279 -14.13 5.12 -11.08
C GLY A 279 -14.28 5.03 -9.55
N PRO A 280 -15.49 4.74 -9.03
CA PRO A 280 -15.67 4.47 -7.61
C PRO A 280 -14.95 3.20 -7.19
N ASN A 281 -14.61 3.11 -5.90
CA ASN A 281 -14.06 1.90 -5.30
C ASN A 281 -15.11 0.77 -5.30
N GLN A 282 -14.71 -0.43 -5.74
CA GLN A 282 -15.53 -1.64 -5.77
C GLN A 282 -14.89 -2.80 -4.99
N GLY A 283 -13.87 -2.51 -4.18
CA GLY A 283 -13.13 -3.46 -3.35
C GLY A 283 -13.87 -3.79 -2.06
N LEU A 284 -13.18 -4.42 -1.10
CA LEU A 284 -13.80 -4.83 0.16
C LEU A 284 -14.25 -3.64 1.03
N LEU A 285 -13.52 -2.52 0.94
CA LEU A 285 -13.79 -1.30 1.73
C LEU A 285 -15.01 -0.51 1.22
N SER A 286 -15.43 -0.68 -0.04
CA SER A 286 -16.64 -0.01 -0.55
C SER A 286 -17.91 -0.47 0.15
N GLN A 287 -17.91 -1.69 0.71
CA GLN A 287 -19.01 -2.21 1.54
C GLN A 287 -19.17 -1.48 2.88
N LEU A 288 -18.17 -0.67 3.27
CA LEU A 288 -18.19 0.23 4.41
C LEU A 288 -18.37 1.70 3.99
N GLY A 289 -18.66 1.98 2.71
CA GLY A 289 -18.88 3.34 2.20
C GLY A 289 -17.62 4.11 1.81
N VAL A 290 -16.48 3.43 1.64
CA VAL A 290 -15.26 4.06 1.09
C VAL A 290 -15.37 4.07 -0.43
N ASP A 291 -15.58 5.25 -1.02
CA ASP A 291 -15.71 5.43 -2.47
C ASP A 291 -14.37 5.73 -3.16
N GLN A 292 -13.38 6.18 -2.39
CA GLN A 292 -12.05 6.55 -2.90
C GLN A 292 -11.22 5.30 -3.19
N ARG A 293 -10.46 5.35 -4.30
CA ARG A 293 -9.51 4.29 -4.67
C ARG A 293 -8.15 4.55 -4.03
N PHE A 294 -7.52 3.48 -3.58
CA PHE A 294 -6.17 3.45 -3.03
C PHE A 294 -5.13 3.40 -4.14
N ASN A 295 -3.98 4.02 -3.92
CA ASN A 295 -2.79 3.81 -4.72
C ASN A 295 -1.75 2.99 -3.94
N ILE A 296 -0.95 2.20 -4.63
CA ILE A 296 0.18 1.45 -4.05
C ILE A 296 1.45 1.95 -4.74
N ASN A 297 2.39 2.47 -3.95
CA ASN A 297 3.71 2.83 -4.43
C ASN A 297 4.73 1.75 -4.02
N GLU A 298 5.28 1.02 -5.00
CA GLU A 298 6.37 0.04 -4.82
C GLU A 298 7.70 0.55 -5.39
N GLU A 299 7.74 1.76 -5.95
CA GLU A 299 8.99 2.34 -6.43
C GLU A 299 9.93 2.58 -5.25
N SER A 300 11.17 2.13 -5.37
CA SER A 300 12.09 2.09 -4.24
C SER A 300 13.15 3.19 -4.30
N ASN A 301 13.36 3.86 -3.17
CA ASN A 301 14.55 4.66 -2.88
C ASN A 301 15.79 3.75 -2.93
N LYS A 302 16.48 3.74 -4.08
CA LYS A 302 17.71 2.97 -4.23
C LYS A 302 18.75 3.42 -3.19
N LEU A 303 19.53 2.47 -2.69
CA LEU A 303 20.66 2.78 -1.82
C LEU A 303 21.81 3.36 -2.64
N ALA A 304 22.36 4.48 -2.18
CA ALA A 304 23.53 5.09 -2.77
C ALA A 304 24.79 4.28 -2.44
N ILE A 305 25.75 4.21 -3.36
CA ILE A 305 27.04 3.56 -3.11
C ILE A 305 28.18 4.50 -3.48
N ALA A 306 29.17 4.63 -2.59
CA ALA A 306 30.44 5.30 -2.84
C ALA A 306 31.58 4.41 -2.32
N ILE A 307 32.71 4.42 -3.03
CA ILE A 307 33.86 3.58 -2.74
C ILE A 307 35.10 4.46 -2.75
N HIS A 308 35.95 4.33 -1.73
CA HIS A 308 37.23 5.02 -1.64
C HIS A 308 38.35 4.02 -1.30
N LEU A 309 39.46 4.10 -2.03
CA LEU A 309 40.61 3.24 -1.82
C LEU A 309 41.61 3.89 -0.85
N VAL A 310 41.91 3.18 0.23
CA VAL A 310 42.88 3.59 1.25
C VAL A 310 44.06 2.64 1.24
N ALA A 311 45.26 3.16 0.99
CA ALA A 311 46.51 2.41 1.13
C ALA A 311 47.02 2.52 2.57
N VAL A 312 47.26 1.40 3.23
CA VAL A 312 47.81 1.36 4.59
C VAL A 312 49.30 1.08 4.50
N GLY A 313 50.11 2.09 4.81
CA GLY A 313 51.57 2.08 4.67
C GLY A 313 52.02 2.61 3.31
N ASP A 314 52.09 1.76 2.30
CA ASP A 314 52.69 2.09 0.99
C ASP A 314 51.63 2.52 -0.04
N ILE A 315 51.60 3.81 -0.36
CA ILE A 315 50.70 4.39 -1.38
C ILE A 315 50.88 3.76 -2.77
N THR A 316 52.05 3.19 -3.09
CA THR A 316 52.27 2.57 -4.40
C THR A 316 51.38 1.36 -4.63
N LEU A 317 50.85 0.73 -3.57
CA LEU A 317 49.86 -0.34 -3.67
C LEU A 317 48.57 0.15 -4.34
N ARG A 318 48.08 1.34 -3.98
CA ARG A 318 46.90 1.96 -4.60
C ARG A 318 47.17 2.24 -6.08
N THR A 319 48.30 2.86 -6.41
CA THR A 319 48.66 3.15 -7.81
C THR A 319 48.75 1.88 -8.64
N ARG A 320 49.47 0.85 -8.18
CA ARG A 320 49.58 -0.44 -8.88
C ARG A 320 48.24 -1.13 -9.05
N PHE A 321 47.36 -1.06 -8.06
CA PHE A 321 46.02 -1.63 -8.16
C PHE A 321 45.18 -0.90 -9.21
N LEU A 322 45.21 0.43 -9.21
CA LEU A 322 44.50 1.25 -10.21
C LEU A 322 45.02 0.98 -11.64
N ASP A 323 46.32 0.83 -11.81
CA ASP A 323 46.91 0.44 -13.10
C ASP A 323 46.52 -0.99 -13.50
N TYR A 324 46.48 -1.91 -12.54
CA TYR A 324 46.04 -3.29 -12.78
C TYR A 324 44.59 -3.35 -13.26
N ILE A 325 43.66 -2.65 -12.59
CA ILE A 325 42.26 -2.64 -13.02
C ILE A 325 42.10 -1.99 -14.40
N ARG A 326 42.86 -0.92 -14.68
CA ARG A 326 42.84 -0.21 -15.96
C ARG A 326 43.25 -1.14 -17.10
N ASN A 327 44.33 -1.89 -16.90
CA ASN A 327 44.88 -2.77 -17.91
C ASN A 327 44.08 -4.06 -18.08
N THR A 328 43.44 -4.56 -17.02
CA THR A 328 42.79 -5.88 -17.02
C THR A 328 41.27 -5.82 -17.25
N TYR A 329 40.57 -4.88 -16.60
CA TYR A 329 39.11 -4.88 -16.51
C TYR A 329 38.43 -3.70 -17.20
N LEU A 330 39.01 -2.49 -17.16
CA LEU A 330 38.35 -1.29 -17.70
C LEU A 330 38.32 -1.30 -19.24
N ILE A 331 37.33 -0.63 -19.82
CA ILE A 331 37.25 -0.35 -21.25
C ILE A 331 38.00 0.95 -21.51
N LEU A 332 38.99 0.90 -22.39
CA LEU A 332 39.65 2.09 -22.95
C LEU A 332 38.98 2.43 -24.28
N PRO A 333 38.06 3.41 -24.35
CA PRO A 333 37.19 3.60 -25.51
C PRO A 333 37.95 4.13 -26.73
N ASN A 334 38.91 5.03 -26.52
CA ASN A 334 39.69 5.61 -27.60
C ASN A 334 40.58 4.56 -28.26
N GLN A 335 40.64 4.54 -29.60
CA GLN A 335 41.40 3.58 -30.39
C GLN A 335 42.73 4.19 -30.84
N ASN A 336 43.81 3.86 -30.13
CA ASN A 336 45.17 4.24 -30.48
C ASN A 336 46.13 3.07 -30.24
N ALA A 337 47.38 3.21 -30.68
CA ALA A 337 48.37 2.12 -30.58
C ALA A 337 48.52 1.58 -29.15
N THR A 338 48.50 2.46 -28.15
CA THR A 338 48.63 2.10 -26.73
C THR A 338 47.41 1.35 -26.22
N THR A 339 46.20 1.90 -26.40
CA THR A 339 44.96 1.29 -25.90
C THR A 339 44.64 -0.02 -26.63
N ASN A 340 44.95 -0.10 -27.93
CA ASN A 340 44.80 -1.32 -28.72
C ASN A 340 45.73 -2.43 -28.20
N ALA A 341 47.00 -2.12 -27.91
CA ALA A 341 47.92 -3.08 -27.33
C ALA A 341 47.43 -3.61 -25.97
N VAL A 342 46.86 -2.75 -25.11
CA VAL A 342 46.30 -3.16 -23.81
C VAL A 342 45.19 -4.20 -23.99
N HIS A 343 44.19 -3.94 -24.84
CA HIS A 343 43.08 -4.87 -25.05
C HIS A 343 43.52 -6.17 -25.73
N LEU A 344 44.45 -6.09 -26.69
CA LEU A 344 44.94 -7.24 -27.44
C LEU A 344 45.72 -8.21 -26.54
N ASN A 345 46.44 -7.69 -25.55
CA ASN A 345 47.23 -8.47 -24.59
C ASN A 345 46.40 -9.10 -23.44
N ARG A 346 45.10 -8.81 -23.32
CA ARG A 346 44.27 -9.39 -22.26
C ARG A 346 44.10 -10.91 -22.44
N PRO A 347 44.09 -11.71 -21.36
CA PRO A 347 43.85 -13.16 -21.42
C PRO A 347 42.34 -13.46 -21.55
N LEU A 348 41.69 -12.93 -22.60
CA LEU A 348 40.27 -13.13 -22.89
C LEU A 348 40.07 -13.97 -24.17
N PRO A 349 38.99 -14.77 -24.26
CA PRO A 349 38.62 -15.45 -25.50
C PRO A 349 38.45 -14.48 -26.67
N GLN A 350 38.78 -14.91 -27.90
CA GLN A 350 38.73 -14.05 -29.09
C GLN A 350 37.34 -13.42 -29.33
N ILE A 351 36.26 -14.16 -29.07
CA ILE A 351 34.89 -13.64 -29.17
C ILE A 351 34.66 -12.45 -28.22
N LYS A 352 35.17 -12.53 -26.98
CA LYS A 352 35.05 -11.43 -26.00
C LYS A 352 35.87 -10.23 -26.40
N LYS A 353 37.08 -10.45 -26.97
CA LYS A 353 37.89 -9.36 -27.54
C LYS A 353 37.16 -8.66 -28.67
N GLN A 354 36.55 -9.41 -29.60
CA GLN A 354 35.76 -8.82 -30.69
C GLN A 354 34.55 -8.03 -30.18
N GLN A 355 33.84 -8.54 -29.17
CA GLN A 355 32.74 -7.82 -28.53
C GLN A 355 33.20 -6.47 -27.94
N ILE A 356 34.36 -6.46 -27.27
CA ILE A 356 34.96 -5.23 -26.72
C ILE A 356 35.36 -4.26 -27.84
N GLU A 357 35.99 -4.73 -28.92
CA GLU A 357 36.36 -3.86 -30.05
C GLU A 357 35.14 -3.25 -30.74
N ASN A 358 34.07 -4.03 -30.92
CA ASN A 358 32.81 -3.52 -31.46
C ASN A 358 32.20 -2.45 -30.54
N LEU A 359 32.21 -2.68 -29.22
CA LEU A 359 31.75 -1.71 -28.23
C LEU A 359 32.59 -0.43 -28.26
N ARG A 360 33.92 -0.55 -28.28
CA ARG A 360 34.85 0.59 -28.38
C ARG A 360 34.58 1.44 -29.61
N THR A 361 34.35 0.80 -30.75
CA THR A 361 34.04 1.49 -32.02
C THR A 361 32.75 2.31 -31.94
N ARG A 362 31.69 1.73 -31.37
CA ARG A 362 30.42 2.45 -31.18
C ARG A 362 30.56 3.61 -30.19
N LEU A 363 31.25 3.38 -29.07
CA LEU A 363 31.53 4.43 -28.08
C LEU A 363 32.31 5.60 -28.69
N SER A 364 33.36 5.33 -29.47
CA SER A 364 34.13 6.40 -30.13
C SER A 364 33.35 7.17 -31.20
N THR A 365 32.23 6.62 -31.68
CA THR A 365 31.36 7.32 -32.63
C THR A 365 30.42 8.29 -31.91
N ALA A 366 29.95 7.93 -30.71
CA ALA A 366 28.97 8.72 -29.96
C ALA A 366 29.57 9.63 -28.88
N PHE A 367 30.83 9.42 -28.49
CA PHE A 367 31.51 10.15 -27.42
C PHE A 367 32.95 10.50 -27.80
N ASP A 368 33.40 11.67 -27.37
CA ASP A 368 34.79 12.10 -27.51
C ASP A 368 35.54 11.91 -26.17
N PHE A 369 36.43 10.91 -26.15
CA PHE A 369 37.20 10.53 -24.96
C PHE A 369 38.66 10.94 -25.10
N GLY A 370 39.23 11.47 -24.00
CA GLY A 370 40.67 11.69 -23.89
C GLY A 370 41.51 10.44 -24.18
N ALA A 371 42.75 10.62 -24.64
CA ALA A 371 43.60 9.56 -25.18
C ALA A 371 43.79 8.33 -24.25
N ASN A 372 43.79 8.58 -22.94
CA ASN A 372 43.99 7.55 -21.92
C ASN A 372 42.71 7.18 -21.18
N ALA A 373 41.54 7.68 -21.57
CA ALA A 373 40.29 7.47 -20.84
C ALA A 373 40.01 5.98 -20.58
N ALA A 374 39.56 5.66 -19.36
CA ALA A 374 39.20 4.30 -18.97
C ALA A 374 37.93 4.33 -18.12
N ILE A 375 37.01 3.41 -18.41
CA ILE A 375 35.69 3.32 -17.77
C ILE A 375 35.31 1.87 -17.48
N ALA A 376 34.46 1.63 -16.50
CA ALA A 376 33.98 0.29 -16.17
C ALA A 376 33.13 -0.32 -17.31
N PRO A 377 33.18 -1.64 -17.53
CA PRO A 377 32.41 -2.29 -18.60
C PRO A 377 30.89 -2.03 -18.55
N ALA A 378 30.30 -2.01 -17.35
CA ALA A 378 28.87 -1.74 -17.20
C ALA A 378 28.51 -0.29 -17.58
N LEU A 379 29.35 0.67 -17.21
CA LEU A 379 29.20 2.06 -17.66
C LEU A 379 29.38 2.18 -19.18
N ALA A 380 30.36 1.48 -19.76
CA ALA A 380 30.60 1.46 -21.20
C ALA A 380 29.38 0.95 -21.98
N THR A 381 28.71 -0.12 -21.51
CA THR A 381 27.48 -0.62 -22.11
C THR A 381 26.32 0.38 -21.98
N ALA A 382 26.15 1.01 -20.81
CA ALA A 382 25.10 2.01 -20.62
C ALA A 382 25.31 3.23 -21.53
N LEU A 383 26.55 3.71 -21.66
CA LEU A 383 26.89 4.81 -22.56
C LEU A 383 26.69 4.43 -24.04
N ASP A 384 26.99 3.19 -24.44
CA ASP A 384 26.70 2.70 -25.80
C ASP A 384 25.20 2.79 -26.12
N LEU A 385 24.33 2.42 -25.17
CA LEU A 385 22.88 2.59 -25.32
C LEU A 385 22.49 4.06 -25.42
N VAL A 386 22.99 4.93 -24.53
CA VAL A 386 22.74 6.38 -24.60
C VAL A 386 23.16 6.96 -25.96
N GLY A 387 24.35 6.59 -26.45
CA GLY A 387 24.88 7.03 -27.73
C GLY A 387 24.00 6.60 -28.91
N ARG A 388 23.55 5.34 -28.91
CA ARG A 388 22.66 4.80 -29.94
C ARG A 388 21.28 5.44 -29.90
N CYS A 389 20.70 5.67 -28.71
CA CYS A 389 19.43 6.39 -28.56
C CYS A 389 19.55 7.84 -29.05
N ARG A 390 20.61 8.56 -28.70
CA ARG A 390 20.87 9.93 -29.20
C ARG A 390 20.97 9.95 -30.72
N GLN A 391 21.71 9.01 -31.32
CA GLN A 391 21.83 8.91 -32.78
C GLN A 391 20.50 8.56 -33.47
N ALA A 392 19.71 7.63 -32.90
CA ALA A 392 18.39 7.28 -33.42
C ALA A 392 17.40 8.46 -33.32
N LEU A 393 17.49 9.25 -32.25
CA LEU A 393 16.80 10.52 -32.08
C LEU A 393 17.49 11.67 -32.82
N GLY A 394 18.37 11.38 -33.78
CA GLY A 394 18.95 12.33 -34.74
C GLY A 394 19.98 13.32 -34.18
N ILE A 395 20.57 13.06 -33.02
CA ILE A 395 21.73 13.76 -32.48
C ILE A 395 22.98 12.94 -32.79
N THR A 396 23.75 13.37 -33.78
CA THR A 396 24.97 12.68 -34.24
C THR A 396 26.25 13.28 -33.67
N THR A 397 26.16 14.41 -32.97
CA THR A 397 27.32 15.11 -32.40
C THR A 397 27.88 14.30 -31.23
N PRO A 398 29.18 13.93 -31.23
CA PRO A 398 29.78 13.21 -30.12
C PRO A 398 29.68 13.99 -28.80
N TRP A 399 29.33 13.31 -27.71
CA TRP A 399 29.33 13.93 -26.38
C TRP A 399 30.75 13.99 -25.82
N GLN A 400 31.22 15.18 -25.48
CA GLN A 400 32.56 15.35 -24.89
C GLN A 400 32.62 14.75 -23.48
N VAL A 401 33.69 13.98 -23.21
CA VAL A 401 33.95 13.42 -21.87
C VAL A 401 35.16 14.09 -21.25
N PHE A 402 34.93 14.83 -20.16
CA PHE A 402 35.95 15.63 -19.48
C PHE A 402 36.77 14.82 -18.47
N ARG A 403 36.12 13.89 -17.76
CA ARG A 403 36.76 13.10 -16.72
C ARG A 403 36.30 11.65 -16.77
N THR A 404 37.23 10.74 -16.53
CA THR A 404 37.02 9.29 -16.44
C THR A 404 37.88 8.75 -15.28
N GLN A 405 38.29 7.48 -15.31
CA GLN A 405 39.10 6.91 -14.25
C GLN A 405 40.34 7.75 -13.91
N ASP A 406 40.45 8.09 -12.62
CA ASP A 406 41.48 8.97 -12.09
C ASP A 406 42.28 8.27 -10.98
N SER A 407 43.60 8.33 -11.08
CA SER A 407 44.53 7.76 -10.10
C SER A 407 45.03 8.77 -9.08
N GLN A 408 44.74 10.06 -9.25
CA GLN A 408 45.15 11.11 -8.32
C GLN A 408 44.54 10.89 -6.93
N THR A 409 45.25 11.33 -5.89
CA THR A 409 44.70 11.44 -4.53
C THR A 409 43.83 12.69 -4.43
N GLN A 410 42.97 12.76 -3.41
CA GLN A 410 42.07 13.91 -3.22
C GLN A 410 42.84 15.23 -3.05
N ASP A 411 43.99 15.20 -2.37
CA ASP A 411 44.88 16.37 -2.23
C ASP A 411 45.42 16.90 -3.56
N ASN A 412 45.46 16.05 -4.59
CA ASN A 412 45.93 16.38 -5.93
C ASN A 412 44.76 16.60 -6.91
N GLY A 413 43.55 16.83 -6.42
CA GLY A 413 42.34 17.05 -7.23
C GLY A 413 41.59 15.78 -7.63
N GLY A 414 42.01 14.60 -7.15
CA GLY A 414 41.32 13.33 -7.32
C GLY A 414 39.97 13.27 -6.59
N SER A 415 39.12 12.30 -6.93
CA SER A 415 37.84 12.07 -6.24
C SER A 415 37.51 10.58 -6.20
N SER A 416 36.88 10.15 -5.09
CA SER A 416 36.45 8.75 -4.90
C SER A 416 35.46 8.29 -5.98
N ARG A 417 34.74 9.22 -6.63
CA ARG A 417 33.81 8.94 -7.73
C ARG A 417 34.49 8.31 -8.97
N TYR A 418 35.76 8.64 -9.20
CA TYR A 418 36.46 8.28 -10.44
C TYR A 418 37.50 7.18 -10.26
N GLU A 419 37.91 6.84 -9.05
CA GLU A 419 39.04 5.92 -8.81
C GLU A 419 38.92 4.59 -9.58
N LEU A 420 37.72 4.01 -9.58
CA LEU A 420 37.43 2.71 -10.20
C LEU A 420 36.84 2.82 -11.62
N GLY A 421 36.76 4.03 -12.20
CA GLY A 421 36.15 4.27 -13.52
C GLY A 421 34.64 4.02 -13.57
N LEU A 422 33.95 4.13 -12.43
CA LEU A 422 32.52 3.85 -12.28
C LEU A 422 31.62 5.01 -12.74
N GLY A 423 32.19 6.18 -13.00
CA GLY A 423 31.48 7.33 -13.56
C GLY A 423 32.35 8.18 -14.48
N ILE A 424 31.70 9.11 -15.18
CA ILE A 424 32.32 10.09 -16.09
C ILE A 424 31.74 11.49 -15.88
N GLU A 425 32.43 12.52 -16.35
CA GLU A 425 31.90 13.90 -16.45
C GLU A 425 31.69 14.28 -17.91
N VAL A 426 30.51 14.82 -18.22
CA VAL A 426 30.10 15.30 -19.55
C VAL A 426 29.50 16.70 -19.43
N PRO A 427 29.44 17.51 -20.50
CA PRO A 427 28.71 18.78 -20.44
C PRO A 427 27.21 18.54 -20.24
N LEU A 428 26.55 19.46 -19.54
CA LEU A 428 25.09 19.45 -19.41
C LEU A 428 24.44 19.58 -20.80
N PRO A 429 23.42 18.76 -21.13
CA PRO A 429 22.64 18.95 -22.35
C PRO A 429 22.03 20.35 -22.39
N THR A 430 21.96 20.95 -23.57
CA THR A 430 21.27 22.26 -23.72
C THR A 430 19.76 22.05 -23.76
N ASP A 431 18.98 23.03 -23.26
CA ASP A 431 17.50 22.98 -23.32
C ASP A 431 16.99 22.73 -24.75
N ALA A 432 17.64 23.32 -25.75
CA ALA A 432 17.31 23.13 -27.16
C ALA A 432 17.56 21.68 -27.64
N GLU A 433 18.63 21.04 -27.16
CA GLU A 433 18.92 19.64 -27.45
C GLU A 433 17.90 18.71 -26.78
N LEU A 434 17.60 18.93 -25.50
CA LEU A 434 16.60 18.14 -24.76
C LEU A 434 15.21 18.26 -25.37
N GLU A 435 14.80 19.47 -25.75
CA GLU A 435 13.51 19.69 -26.41
C GLU A 435 13.45 19.01 -27.79
N SER A 436 14.55 19.05 -28.57
CA SER A 436 14.61 18.32 -29.84
C SER A 436 14.55 16.80 -29.65
N LEU A 437 15.20 16.26 -28.62
CA LEU A 437 15.15 14.84 -28.27
C LEU A 437 13.73 14.44 -27.83
N ARG A 438 13.07 15.27 -27.01
CA ARG A 438 11.70 15.07 -26.53
C ARG A 438 10.69 15.02 -27.67
N GLN A 439 10.76 15.99 -28.60
CA GLN A 439 9.87 16.03 -29.77
C GLN A 439 9.99 14.76 -30.61
N ARG A 440 11.21 14.33 -30.91
CA ARG A 440 11.47 13.09 -31.67
C ARG A 440 11.04 11.84 -30.90
N ALA A 441 11.25 11.77 -29.59
CA ALA A 441 10.78 10.64 -28.79
C ALA A 441 9.25 10.51 -28.80
N ASN A 442 8.54 11.63 -28.75
CA ASN A 442 7.08 11.63 -28.85
C ASN A 442 6.59 11.20 -30.25
N GLU A 443 7.27 11.61 -31.32
CA GLU A 443 6.99 11.11 -32.67
C GLU A 443 7.15 9.58 -32.78
N TYR A 444 8.10 8.99 -32.03
CA TYR A 444 8.26 7.53 -31.95
C TYR A 444 7.13 6.83 -31.17
N ALA A 445 6.60 7.48 -30.13
CA ALA A 445 5.51 6.93 -29.31
C ALA A 445 4.14 7.03 -30.00
N ASP A 446 3.93 8.07 -30.81
CA ASP A 446 2.66 8.36 -31.48
C ASP A 446 2.44 7.59 -32.80
N ASP A 447 3.41 6.80 -33.28
CA ASP A 447 3.28 5.96 -34.48
C ASP A 447 3.06 4.47 -34.13
N PRO A 448 1.81 4.03 -33.88
CA PRO A 448 1.49 2.64 -33.57
C PRO A 448 1.65 1.67 -34.77
N PHE A 449 1.97 2.19 -35.97
CA PHE A 449 2.10 1.40 -37.21
C PHE A 449 3.52 1.37 -37.77
N ARG A 450 4.50 1.86 -37.00
CA ARG A 450 5.89 1.83 -37.42
C ARG A 450 6.37 0.39 -37.63
N PRO A 451 6.84 0.01 -38.83
CA PRO A 451 7.36 -1.33 -39.05
C PRO A 451 8.62 -1.51 -38.19
N PRO A 452 8.77 -2.65 -37.49
CA PRO A 452 9.97 -2.89 -36.70
C PRO A 452 11.20 -2.80 -37.59
N ALA A 453 12.26 -2.15 -37.09
CA ALA A 453 13.50 -2.03 -37.84
C ALA A 453 14.00 -3.40 -38.37
N GLU A 454 14.60 -3.38 -39.57
CA GLU A 454 15.02 -4.60 -40.29
C GLU A 454 16.08 -5.40 -39.53
N ASN A 455 16.83 -4.76 -38.63
CA ASN A 455 17.80 -5.41 -37.77
C ASN A 455 17.39 -5.40 -36.29
N GLU A 456 17.71 -6.49 -35.59
CA GLU A 456 17.31 -6.72 -34.18
C GLU A 456 17.88 -5.66 -33.23
N ALA A 457 19.05 -5.10 -33.54
CA ALA A 457 19.71 -4.09 -32.74
C ALA A 457 19.00 -2.72 -32.83
N GLU A 458 18.51 -2.31 -33.99
CA GLU A 458 17.72 -1.09 -34.16
C GLU A 458 16.33 -1.26 -33.54
N ASN A 459 15.74 -2.46 -33.66
CA ASN A 459 14.46 -2.78 -33.02
C ASN A 459 14.54 -2.72 -31.48
N GLU A 460 15.68 -3.14 -30.89
CA GLU A 460 15.94 -2.97 -29.46
C GLU A 460 15.94 -1.49 -29.04
N ILE A 461 16.60 -0.62 -29.80
CA ILE A 461 16.68 0.82 -29.51
C ILE A 461 15.33 1.50 -29.71
N GLU A 462 14.60 1.13 -30.77
CA GLU A 462 13.27 1.65 -31.04
C GLU A 462 12.28 1.32 -29.91
N ARG A 463 12.26 0.06 -29.45
CA ARG A 463 11.45 -0.34 -28.28
C ARG A 463 11.86 0.38 -27.00
N LEU A 464 13.18 0.58 -26.82
CA LEU A 464 13.69 1.32 -25.67
C LEU A 464 13.20 2.78 -25.69
N ILE A 465 13.24 3.45 -26.85
CA ILE A 465 12.72 4.82 -27.03
C ILE A 465 11.20 4.86 -26.78
N GLN A 466 10.44 3.89 -27.29
CA GLN A 466 8.99 3.83 -27.07
C GLN A 466 8.60 3.62 -25.61
N ALA A 467 9.47 3.03 -24.80
CA ALA A 467 9.26 2.84 -23.37
C ALA A 467 9.66 4.07 -22.53
N MET A 468 10.29 5.09 -23.12
CA MET A 468 10.72 6.31 -22.41
C MET A 468 9.55 7.27 -22.21
N SER A 469 9.41 7.79 -20.99
CA SER A 469 8.46 8.86 -20.65
C SER A 469 9.15 10.22 -20.76
N SER A 470 9.09 10.83 -21.94
CA SER A 470 9.79 12.10 -22.20
C SER A 470 9.27 13.25 -21.32
N GLN A 471 10.18 14.12 -20.86
CA GLN A 471 9.88 15.26 -19.98
C GLN A 471 10.39 16.57 -20.59
N PRO A 472 9.75 17.72 -20.33
CA PRO A 472 10.24 19.01 -20.80
C PRO A 472 11.54 19.41 -20.06
N PRO A 473 12.44 20.19 -20.69
CA PRO A 473 13.70 20.61 -20.07
C PRO A 473 13.54 21.40 -18.76
N SER A 474 12.40 22.06 -18.56
CA SER A 474 12.07 22.76 -17.31
C SER A 474 11.92 21.82 -16.12
N ASP A 475 11.47 20.58 -16.38
CA ASP A 475 11.11 19.61 -15.34
C ASP A 475 12.25 18.59 -15.15
N ASP A 476 13.01 18.31 -16.21
CA ASP A 476 14.19 17.43 -16.20
C ASP A 476 15.38 18.05 -16.97
N PRO A 477 16.08 19.02 -16.38
CA PRO A 477 17.19 19.73 -17.03
C PRO A 477 18.44 18.85 -17.23
N GLU A 478 18.53 17.70 -16.54
CA GLU A 478 19.63 16.74 -16.72
C GLU A 478 19.34 15.67 -17.79
N GLY A 479 18.10 15.56 -18.27
CA GLY A 479 17.69 14.55 -19.25
C GLY A 479 17.67 13.12 -18.69
N ARG A 480 17.33 12.95 -17.41
CA ARG A 480 17.18 11.65 -16.75
C ARG A 480 16.21 10.72 -17.47
N TRP A 481 15.14 11.25 -18.05
CA TRP A 481 14.16 10.47 -18.81
C TRP A 481 14.78 9.65 -19.95
N LEU A 482 15.89 10.13 -20.54
CA LEU A 482 16.66 9.43 -21.57
C LEU A 482 17.75 8.54 -20.95
N LEU A 483 18.43 9.04 -19.91
CA LEU A 483 19.61 8.40 -19.32
C LEU A 483 19.25 7.15 -18.49
N GLU A 484 18.21 7.23 -17.66
CA GLU A 484 17.84 6.15 -16.73
C GLU A 484 17.42 4.86 -17.44
N PRO A 485 16.59 4.89 -18.50
CA PRO A 485 16.24 3.68 -19.25
C PRO A 485 17.45 3.05 -19.97
N CYS A 486 18.48 3.82 -20.29
CA CYS A 486 19.74 3.32 -20.85
C CYS A 486 20.67 2.69 -19.80
N GLY A 487 20.27 2.65 -18.53
CA GLY A 487 21.03 2.05 -17.43
C GLY A 487 21.94 3.01 -16.67
N ILE A 488 21.86 4.32 -16.93
CA ILE A 488 22.55 5.34 -16.13
C ILE A 488 21.70 5.64 -14.89
N GLN A 489 22.14 5.21 -13.72
CA GLN A 489 21.39 5.35 -12.47
C GLN A 489 21.71 6.64 -11.70
N THR A 490 22.70 7.41 -12.14
CA THR A 490 23.00 8.72 -11.57
C THR A 490 23.37 9.69 -12.67
N ALA A 491 22.61 10.78 -12.73
CA ALA A 491 22.94 12.01 -13.45
C ALA A 491 22.96 13.14 -12.41
N HIS A 492 24.14 13.68 -12.09
CA HIS A 492 24.32 14.62 -11.00
C HIS A 492 25.19 15.80 -11.42
N ARG A 493 24.68 17.03 -11.27
CA ARG A 493 25.42 18.24 -11.63
C ARG A 493 26.58 18.50 -10.67
N THR A 494 27.79 18.64 -11.20
CA THR A 494 28.99 18.98 -10.42
C THR A 494 29.13 20.50 -10.26
N ARG A 495 30.06 20.93 -9.39
CA ARG A 495 30.33 22.35 -9.12
C ARG A 495 30.69 23.15 -10.36
N ASP A 496 31.38 22.53 -11.31
CA ASP A 496 31.85 23.18 -12.54
C ASP A 496 30.75 23.29 -13.61
N GLY A 497 29.50 22.97 -13.26
CA GLY A 497 28.36 22.97 -14.17
C GLY A 497 28.33 21.78 -15.15
N LEU A 498 29.21 20.79 -14.95
CA LEU A 498 29.23 19.54 -15.70
C LEU A 498 28.23 18.54 -15.09
N LEU A 499 27.95 17.47 -15.82
CA LEU A 499 27.08 16.38 -15.43
C LEU A 499 27.91 15.12 -15.16
N TYR A 500 27.89 14.65 -13.92
CA TYR A 500 28.45 13.35 -13.53
C TYR A 500 27.45 12.23 -13.86
N LEU A 501 27.90 11.26 -14.66
CA LEU A 501 27.11 10.09 -15.06
C LEU A 501 27.69 8.81 -14.45
N SER A 502 26.84 7.96 -13.87
CA SER A 502 27.22 6.62 -13.41
C SER A 502 26.11 5.60 -13.63
N HIS A 503 26.52 4.35 -13.90
CA HIS A 503 25.63 3.19 -13.93
C HIS A 503 25.25 2.70 -12.52
N LEU A 504 25.96 3.17 -11.48
CA LEU A 504 25.60 2.92 -10.09
C LEU A 504 24.70 4.04 -9.56
N PRO A 505 23.78 3.73 -8.64
CA PRO A 505 23.09 4.75 -7.87
C PRO A 505 24.12 5.35 -6.89
N THR A 506 24.87 6.37 -7.30
CA THR A 506 25.75 7.10 -6.37
C THR A 506 25.08 8.36 -5.88
N PHE A 507 24.19 8.95 -6.68
CA PHE A 507 23.40 10.13 -6.30
C PHE A 507 24.25 11.32 -5.83
N GLY A 508 25.43 11.51 -6.45
CA GLY A 508 26.37 12.54 -6.02
C GLY A 508 27.06 12.23 -4.70
N MET A 509 26.91 11.03 -4.15
CA MET A 509 27.61 10.63 -2.94
C MET A 509 29.11 10.52 -3.18
N GLU A 510 29.88 11.07 -2.25
CA GLU A 510 31.34 11.05 -2.28
C GLU A 510 31.88 10.75 -0.88
N ILE A 511 32.91 9.90 -0.81
CA ILE A 511 33.71 9.71 0.40
C ILE A 511 34.92 10.64 0.31
N THR A 512 35.14 11.40 1.38
CA THR A 512 36.28 12.30 1.58
C THR A 512 37.13 11.79 2.74
N GLY A 513 38.44 11.80 2.57
CA GLY A 513 39.38 11.29 3.56
C GLY A 513 40.78 11.07 2.99
N GLU A 514 41.72 10.75 3.87
CA GLU A 514 43.10 10.48 3.48
C GLU A 514 43.21 9.18 2.67
N ALA A 515 43.89 9.24 1.53
CA ALA A 515 44.13 8.07 0.69
C ALA A 515 45.25 7.14 1.22
N VAL A 516 45.98 7.57 2.27
CA VAL A 516 47.09 6.84 2.89
C VAL A 516 46.93 6.86 4.40
N GLY A 517 47.00 5.69 5.03
CA GLY A 517 46.95 5.53 6.48
C GLY A 517 48.15 4.80 7.05
N ALA A 518 48.31 4.88 8.37
CA ALA A 518 49.27 4.05 9.13
C ALA A 518 48.54 2.97 9.93
N VAL A 519 49.21 1.83 10.13
CA VAL A 519 48.66 0.71 10.91
C VAL A 519 48.41 1.17 12.36
N GLY A 520 47.21 0.92 12.88
CA GLY A 520 46.81 1.26 14.23
C GLY A 520 46.51 2.75 14.47
N THR A 521 46.57 3.59 13.43
CA THR A 521 46.24 5.02 13.53
C THR A 521 44.81 5.25 13.00
N PRO A 522 43.91 5.85 13.80
CA PRO A 522 42.57 6.21 13.33
C PRO A 522 42.64 7.23 12.20
N MET A 523 41.82 7.03 11.17
CA MET A 523 41.64 7.91 10.03
C MET A 523 40.20 8.38 9.97
N ASP A 524 40.00 9.70 9.91
CA ASP A 524 38.67 10.28 9.77
C ASP A 524 38.21 10.22 8.31
N LEU A 525 37.03 9.64 8.09
CA LEU A 525 36.39 9.55 6.78
C LEU A 525 35.00 10.17 6.87
N SER A 526 34.57 10.87 5.81
CA SER A 526 33.21 11.41 5.72
C SER A 526 32.55 11.13 4.38
N ALA A 527 31.29 10.72 4.41
CA ALA A 527 30.45 10.51 3.24
C ALA A 527 29.39 11.61 3.19
N ARG A 528 29.20 12.21 2.01
CA ARG A 528 28.24 13.30 1.82
C ARG A 528 27.45 13.11 0.53
N TYR A 529 26.18 13.50 0.56
CA TYR A 529 25.39 13.71 -0.65
C TYR A 529 25.55 15.15 -1.10
N ASN A 530 26.35 15.36 -2.14
CA ASN A 530 26.55 16.70 -2.68
C ASN A 530 25.25 17.16 -3.38
N ALA A 531 24.82 18.40 -3.14
CA ALA A 531 23.71 18.97 -3.88
C ALA A 531 24.14 19.29 -5.34
N PRO A 532 23.22 19.23 -6.32
CA PRO A 532 23.50 19.61 -7.70
C PRO A 532 24.10 21.02 -7.77
N GLY A 533 25.33 21.14 -8.24
CA GLY A 533 26.04 22.42 -8.34
C GLY A 533 26.58 22.99 -7.03
N ASP A 534 26.26 22.41 -5.87
CA ASP A 534 26.77 22.85 -4.56
C ASP A 534 27.21 21.65 -3.68
N PRO A 535 28.53 21.39 -3.57
CA PRO A 535 29.05 20.30 -2.74
C PRO A 535 29.05 20.60 -1.24
N ALA A 536 28.70 21.82 -0.79
CA ALA A 536 28.75 22.20 0.62
C ALA A 536 27.47 21.82 1.39
N SER A 537 26.31 21.77 0.74
CA SER A 537 25.02 21.50 1.38
C SER A 537 24.57 20.05 1.19
N ALA A 538 23.89 19.46 2.19
CA ALA A 538 23.34 18.12 2.04
C ALA A 538 22.15 18.15 1.09
N PHE A 539 22.28 17.44 -0.04
CA PHE A 539 21.27 17.37 -1.11
C PHE A 539 19.84 17.19 -0.61
N VAL A 540 19.62 16.27 0.34
CA VAL A 540 18.29 15.89 0.82
C VAL A 540 17.59 17.05 1.53
N ASN A 541 18.34 17.82 2.33
CA ASN A 541 17.77 18.92 3.10
C ASN A 541 17.49 20.13 2.20
N THR A 542 18.46 20.53 1.38
CA THR A 542 18.31 21.69 0.48
C THR A 542 17.23 21.46 -0.57
N THR A 543 17.18 20.28 -1.19
CA THR A 543 16.18 19.97 -2.21
C THR A 543 14.78 19.87 -1.59
N GLY A 544 14.66 19.23 -0.43
CA GLY A 544 13.40 19.13 0.30
C GLY A 544 12.86 20.51 0.70
N LEU A 545 13.70 21.38 1.24
CA LEU A 545 13.31 22.74 1.62
C LEU A 545 12.96 23.63 0.43
N LEU A 546 13.71 23.57 -0.67
CA LEU A 546 13.41 24.35 -1.88
C LEU A 546 12.10 23.90 -2.53
N SER A 547 11.86 22.59 -2.58
CA SER A 547 10.63 22.03 -3.14
C SER A 547 9.42 22.38 -2.27
N ALA A 548 9.55 22.23 -0.95
CA ALA A 548 8.53 22.68 0.00
C ALA A 548 8.24 24.18 -0.11
N LEU A 549 9.27 25.02 -0.28
CA LEU A 549 9.10 26.47 -0.46
C LEU A 549 8.40 26.79 -1.79
N SER A 550 8.73 26.07 -2.86
CA SER A 550 8.06 26.21 -4.14
C SER A 550 6.56 25.89 -4.02
N ASP A 551 6.21 24.79 -3.36
CA ASP A 551 4.82 24.39 -3.20
C ASP A 551 4.05 25.32 -2.24
N TRP A 552 4.71 25.79 -1.17
CA TRP A 552 4.15 26.78 -0.26
C TRP A 552 3.83 28.11 -0.95
N THR A 553 4.73 28.58 -1.81
CA THR A 553 4.53 29.83 -2.56
C THR A 553 3.49 29.66 -3.68
N LYS A 554 3.43 28.49 -4.34
CA LYS A 554 2.35 28.14 -5.28
C LYS A 554 0.97 28.13 -4.60
N ALA A 555 0.91 27.75 -3.32
CA ALA A 555 -0.31 27.84 -2.50
C ALA A 555 -0.67 29.28 -2.09
N GLY A 556 0.06 30.30 -2.58
CA GLY A 556 -0.21 31.72 -2.35
C GLY A 556 0.22 32.23 -0.97
N LYS A 557 1.11 31.52 -0.28
CA LYS A 557 1.62 31.90 1.05
C LYS A 557 2.97 32.62 0.96
N ASP A 558 3.25 33.48 1.94
CA ASP A 558 4.51 34.25 1.98
C ASP A 558 5.73 33.33 2.21
N PRO A 559 6.84 33.53 1.48
CA PRO A 559 8.02 32.68 1.61
C PRO A 559 8.70 32.82 2.98
N TRP A 560 9.15 31.71 3.56
CA TRP A 560 10.04 31.73 4.73
C TRP A 560 11.48 32.06 4.32
N THR A 561 12.31 32.40 5.30
CA THR A 561 13.74 32.66 5.09
C THR A 561 14.59 31.63 5.81
N VAL A 562 15.51 30.98 5.10
CA VAL A 562 16.56 30.15 5.70
C VAL A 562 17.62 31.08 6.29
N LEU A 563 17.98 30.90 7.56
CA LEU A 563 18.99 31.71 8.24
C LEU A 563 20.38 31.15 7.98
N SER A 564 21.40 32.01 7.89
CA SER A 564 22.80 31.54 7.87
C SER A 564 23.18 30.87 9.21
N ASP A 565 24.21 30.02 9.22
CA ASP A 565 24.65 29.31 10.44
C ASP A 565 24.90 30.25 11.64
N GLU A 566 25.49 31.42 11.37
CA GLU A 566 25.76 32.46 12.38
C GLU A 566 24.45 33.05 12.92
N GLU A 567 23.56 33.52 12.04
CA GLU A 567 22.26 34.07 12.42
C GLU A 567 21.36 33.04 13.11
N ALA A 568 21.43 31.78 12.67
CA ALA A 568 20.67 30.67 13.23
C ALA A 568 21.13 30.37 14.66
N SER A 569 22.45 30.30 14.90
CA SER A 569 23.01 30.08 16.24
C SER A 569 22.60 31.19 17.21
N GLU A 570 22.68 32.45 16.79
CA GLU A 570 22.24 33.59 17.58
C GLU A 570 20.73 33.56 17.84
N ALA A 571 19.92 33.30 16.82
CA ALA A 571 18.46 33.27 16.96
C ALA A 571 18.00 32.11 17.88
N ARG A 572 18.64 30.93 17.78
CA ARG A 572 18.38 29.80 18.68
C ARG A 572 18.71 30.13 20.14
N SER A 573 19.75 30.92 20.39
CA SER A 573 20.13 31.32 21.76
C SER A 573 19.10 32.23 22.46
N ARG A 574 18.22 32.87 21.69
CA ARG A 574 17.11 33.72 22.18
C ARG A 574 15.78 32.98 22.29
N ALA A 575 15.77 31.65 22.14
CA ALA A 575 14.54 30.88 22.24
C ALA A 575 14.05 30.77 23.70
N GLU A 576 12.74 30.90 23.87
CA GLU A 576 12.03 30.82 25.14
C GLU A 576 10.99 29.70 25.11
N VAL A 577 10.56 29.24 26.29
CA VAL A 577 9.52 28.22 26.40
C VAL A 577 8.17 28.79 25.93
N PRO A 578 7.49 28.18 24.95
CA PRO A 578 6.24 28.70 24.44
C PRO A 578 5.14 28.67 25.52
N GLY A 579 4.31 29.71 25.50
CA GLY A 579 3.09 29.78 26.30
C GLY A 579 2.11 28.65 25.97
N PHE A 580 1.20 28.35 26.90
CA PHE A 580 0.32 27.18 26.82
C PHE A 580 -0.53 27.12 25.54
N GLY A 581 -1.15 28.23 25.11
CA GLY A 581 -1.97 28.27 23.89
C GLY A 581 -1.16 28.01 22.61
N VAL A 582 0.05 28.56 22.52
CA VAL A 582 0.96 28.32 21.38
C VAL A 582 1.39 26.84 21.34
N ARG A 583 1.68 26.26 22.51
CA ARG A 583 2.02 24.84 22.63
C ARG A 583 0.89 23.93 22.14
N GLN A 584 -0.35 24.22 22.50
CA GLN A 584 -1.50 23.43 22.04
C GLN A 584 -1.63 23.42 20.51
N VAL A 585 -1.39 24.55 19.85
CA VAL A 585 -1.46 24.63 18.39
C VAL A 585 -0.31 23.90 17.71
N LEU A 586 0.91 23.99 18.26
CA LEU A 586 2.05 23.19 17.80
C LEU A 586 1.76 21.68 17.96
N GLU A 587 1.23 21.26 19.10
CA GLU A 587 0.89 19.86 19.36
C GLU A 587 -0.25 19.36 18.46
N ALA A 588 -1.24 20.21 18.17
CA ALA A 588 -2.37 19.87 17.30
C ALA A 588 -1.96 19.62 15.83
N VAL A 589 -0.80 20.12 15.41
CA VAL A 589 -0.20 19.82 14.08
C VAL A 589 0.90 18.74 14.16
N GLY A 590 1.09 18.10 15.31
CA GLY A 590 2.09 17.04 15.52
C GLY A 590 3.50 17.52 15.83
N LEU A 591 3.69 18.79 16.19
CA LEU A 591 4.99 19.35 16.56
C LEU A 591 5.14 19.41 18.09
N SER A 592 6.09 18.64 18.63
CA SER A 592 6.43 18.72 20.05
C SER A 592 7.34 19.92 20.34
N SER A 593 7.11 20.60 21.45
CA SER A 593 7.94 21.72 21.92
C SER A 593 8.46 21.45 23.34
N SER A 594 9.57 22.10 23.71
CA SER A 594 10.12 22.00 25.07
C SER A 594 9.16 22.56 26.10
N SER A 595 8.91 21.82 27.18
CA SER A 595 7.97 22.21 28.24
C SER A 595 8.63 22.93 29.41
N THR A 596 9.96 22.86 29.53
CA THR A 596 10.77 23.48 30.59
C THR A 596 12.01 24.18 30.02
N ASP A 597 12.51 25.21 30.73
CA ASP A 597 13.71 25.96 30.33
C ASP A 597 14.96 25.06 30.32
N ALA A 598 15.04 24.08 31.23
CA ALA A 598 16.17 23.15 31.31
C ALA A 598 16.24 22.21 30.08
N ASP A 599 15.09 21.74 29.61
CA ASP A 599 15.00 20.93 28.40
C ASP A 599 15.38 21.77 27.17
N LEU A 600 14.86 22.99 27.07
CA LEU A 600 15.17 23.93 25.99
C LEU A 600 16.67 24.24 25.92
N ALA A 601 17.31 24.55 27.05
CA ALA A 601 18.74 24.80 27.11
C ALA A 601 19.58 23.60 26.65
N THR A 602 19.16 22.37 27.02
CA THR A 602 19.84 21.13 26.60
C THR A 602 19.71 20.90 25.09
N VAL A 603 18.53 21.18 24.53
CA VAL A 603 18.28 21.06 23.09
C VAL A 603 19.13 22.06 22.30
N ILE A 604 19.16 23.34 22.71
CA ILE A 604 19.96 24.38 22.05
C ILE A 604 21.46 24.05 22.12
N ALA A 605 21.95 23.61 23.27
CA ALA A 605 23.36 23.22 23.45
C ALA A 605 23.77 22.11 22.48
N ARG A 606 22.92 21.11 22.26
CA ARG A 606 23.18 20.02 21.30
C ARG A 606 23.13 20.45 19.84
N LEU A 607 22.26 21.41 19.50
CA LEU A 607 22.18 21.96 18.14
C LEU A 607 23.40 22.80 17.79
N ASN A 608 23.96 23.51 18.76
CA ASN A 608 25.14 24.37 18.56
C ASN A 608 26.48 23.64 18.80
N GLN A 609 26.45 22.36 19.16
CA GLN A 609 27.65 21.57 19.41
C GLN A 609 28.37 21.26 18.08
N ALA A 610 29.70 21.34 18.09
CA ALA A 610 30.49 20.98 16.92
C ALA A 610 30.27 19.49 16.55
N PRO A 611 30.25 19.13 15.26
CA PRO A 611 29.99 17.75 14.84
C PRO A 611 31.02 16.73 15.38
N GLY A 612 32.25 17.17 15.67
CA GLY A 612 33.30 16.32 16.25
C GLY A 612 33.05 15.90 17.70
N ASP A 613 32.21 16.64 18.43
CA ASP A 613 31.94 16.42 19.85
C ASP A 613 30.58 15.74 20.10
N GLY A 614 29.93 15.22 19.06
CA GLY A 614 28.60 14.62 19.12
C GLY A 614 27.45 15.55 18.71
N GLY A 615 27.78 16.73 18.18
CA GLY A 615 26.81 17.62 17.54
C GLY A 615 26.27 17.10 16.20
N ILE A 616 25.13 17.65 15.77
CA ILE A 616 24.56 17.30 14.47
C ILE A 616 25.34 18.07 13.38
N PRO A 617 25.77 17.41 12.29
CA PRO A 617 26.35 18.10 11.13
C PRO A 617 25.42 19.20 10.61
N SER A 618 25.95 20.42 10.43
CA SER A 618 25.15 21.59 10.00
C SER A 618 24.54 21.44 8.61
N ASP A 619 25.05 20.53 7.79
CA ASP A 619 24.45 20.20 6.50
C ASP A 619 23.14 19.41 6.62
N LEU A 620 22.87 18.75 7.76
CA LEU A 620 21.73 17.86 7.95
C LEU A 620 20.50 18.52 8.59
N PHE A 621 20.59 19.80 8.94
CA PHE A 621 19.46 20.59 9.42
C PHE A 621 19.65 22.08 9.08
N GLU A 622 18.55 22.78 8.89
CA GLU A 622 18.53 24.22 8.63
C GLU A 622 17.60 24.91 9.62
N THR A 623 17.80 26.20 9.87
CA THR A 623 16.87 27.00 10.68
C THR A 623 16.11 27.95 9.78
N ILE A 624 14.79 27.77 9.67
CA ILE A 624 13.92 28.66 8.92
C ILE A 624 13.18 29.60 9.86
N ARG A 625 13.05 30.86 9.44
CA ARG A 625 12.22 31.87 10.11
C ARG A 625 10.90 31.98 9.37
N LEU A 626 9.79 31.79 10.10
CA LEU A 626 8.46 31.97 9.53
C LEU A 626 8.21 33.45 9.18
N PRO A 627 7.41 33.73 8.13
CA PRO A 627 7.01 35.10 7.82
C PRO A 627 6.37 35.79 9.02
N ASN A 628 6.66 37.07 9.23
CA ASN A 628 6.19 37.83 10.40
C ASN A 628 4.66 37.77 10.57
N GLY A 629 3.90 37.78 9.47
CA GLY A 629 2.43 37.67 9.52
C GLY A 629 1.98 36.35 10.15
N LEU A 630 2.53 35.22 9.70
CA LEU A 630 2.21 33.89 10.24
C LEU A 630 2.74 33.73 11.68
N ALA A 631 3.97 34.18 11.94
CA ALA A 631 4.57 34.10 13.27
C ALA A 631 3.76 34.87 14.31
N ASN A 632 3.34 36.10 14.00
CA ASN A 632 2.54 36.93 14.91
C ASN A 632 1.15 36.32 15.13
N SER A 633 0.49 35.83 14.08
CA SER A 633 -0.81 35.16 14.23
C SER A 633 -0.74 33.90 15.10
N ILE A 634 0.34 33.12 15.03
CA ILE A 634 0.55 31.96 15.91
C ILE A 634 0.71 32.40 17.37
N LEU A 635 1.38 33.53 17.62
CA LEU A 635 1.62 34.05 18.97
C LEU A 635 0.38 34.74 19.58
N ASP A 636 -0.39 35.47 18.76
CA ASP A 636 -1.50 36.33 19.21
C ASP A 636 -2.88 35.64 19.16
N ALA A 637 -3.13 34.77 18.17
CA ALA A 637 -4.42 34.10 17.96
C ALA A 637 -4.23 32.66 17.44
N PRO A 638 -3.69 31.75 18.27
CA PRO A 638 -3.12 30.49 17.82
C PRO A 638 -4.07 29.62 16.99
N GLU A 639 -5.35 29.54 17.38
CA GLU A 639 -6.35 28.66 16.74
C GLU A 639 -6.66 29.05 15.29
N SER A 640 -6.46 30.31 14.91
CA SER A 640 -6.83 30.82 13.58
C SER A 640 -5.89 30.39 12.44
N GLU A 641 -4.65 30.00 12.76
CA GLU A 641 -3.61 29.63 11.77
C GLU A 641 -3.17 28.18 11.87
N GLN A 642 -3.89 27.35 12.62
CA GLN A 642 -3.62 25.91 12.74
C GLN A 642 -3.58 25.24 11.35
N GLU A 643 -4.47 25.60 10.43
CA GLU A 643 -4.51 25.07 9.06
C GLU A 643 -3.31 25.48 8.21
N SER A 644 -2.83 26.73 8.33
CA SER A 644 -1.62 27.18 7.63
C SER A 644 -0.39 26.43 8.12
N LEU A 645 -0.27 26.21 9.43
CA LEU A 645 0.84 25.45 10.00
C LEU A 645 0.76 23.96 9.65
N LYS A 646 -0.44 23.38 9.67
CA LYS A 646 -0.71 22.00 9.22
C LYS A 646 -0.30 21.81 7.77
N THR A 647 -0.67 22.75 6.90
CA THR A 647 -0.26 22.77 5.48
C THR A 647 1.27 22.81 5.35
N LEU A 648 1.95 23.68 6.11
CA LEU A 648 3.41 23.76 6.07
C LEU A 648 4.07 22.44 6.50
N VAL A 649 3.62 21.84 7.60
CA VAL A 649 4.14 20.54 8.08
C VAL A 649 3.88 19.43 7.06
N GLN A 650 2.71 19.43 6.41
CA GLN A 650 2.39 18.50 5.34
C GLN A 650 3.31 18.67 4.13
N LEU A 651 3.57 19.91 3.69
CA LEU A 651 4.48 20.17 2.56
C LEU A 651 5.92 19.78 2.89
N LEU A 652 6.42 20.08 4.10
CA LEU A 652 7.74 19.64 4.54
C LEU A 652 7.83 18.10 4.53
N ARG A 653 6.77 17.42 4.99
CA ARG A 653 6.70 15.95 4.96
C ARG A 653 6.65 15.39 3.54
N GLN A 654 5.83 15.96 2.66
CA GLN A 654 5.73 15.56 1.25
C GLN A 654 7.06 15.71 0.51
N ASN A 655 7.90 16.66 0.96
CA ASN A 655 9.22 16.93 0.43
C ASN A 655 10.35 16.30 1.29
N ASP A 656 10.08 15.14 1.89
CA ASP A 656 11.05 14.26 2.56
C ASP A 656 11.81 14.86 3.74
N ILE A 657 11.23 15.81 4.46
CA ILE A 657 11.81 16.27 5.73
C ILE A 657 11.41 15.32 6.87
N SER A 658 12.36 15.02 7.75
CA SER A 658 12.19 14.05 8.85
C SER A 658 11.68 14.64 10.15
N SER A 659 12.16 15.83 10.47
CA SER A 659 12.02 16.39 11.80
C SER A 659 11.87 17.90 11.74
N VAL A 660 11.01 18.41 12.62
CA VAL A 660 10.77 19.83 12.81
C VAL A 660 10.70 20.10 14.30
N LEU A 661 11.61 20.94 14.78
CA LEU A 661 11.61 21.46 16.13
C LEU A 661 11.17 22.94 16.08
N PRO A 662 9.99 23.29 16.61
CA PRO A 662 9.59 24.68 16.75
C PRO A 662 10.34 25.34 17.92
N LEU A 663 10.86 26.55 17.68
CA LEU A 663 11.45 27.42 18.70
C LEU A 663 10.75 28.78 18.64
N VAL A 664 10.30 29.28 19.80
CA VAL A 664 9.69 30.60 19.92
C VAL A 664 10.74 31.58 20.43
N THR A 665 10.85 32.74 19.80
CA THR A 665 11.75 33.83 20.23
C THR A 665 10.95 35.12 20.37
N ASP A 666 11.56 36.14 20.99
CA ASP A 666 11.04 37.51 21.03
C ASP A 666 10.78 38.11 19.63
N ALA A 667 11.51 37.63 18.63
CA ALA A 667 11.43 38.07 17.24
C ALA A 667 10.48 37.24 16.36
N GLY A 668 9.80 36.22 16.90
CA GLY A 668 8.83 35.39 16.19
C GLY A 668 9.04 33.88 16.36
N VAL A 669 8.57 33.09 15.39
CA VAL A 669 8.63 31.63 15.42
C VAL A 669 9.67 31.11 14.43
N LEU A 670 10.57 30.26 14.91
CA LEU A 670 11.59 29.57 14.13
C LEU A 670 11.24 28.09 14.04
N LEU A 671 11.53 27.47 12.91
CA LEU A 671 11.50 26.02 12.77
C LEU A 671 12.92 25.52 12.46
N VAL A 672 13.45 24.66 13.32
CA VAL A 672 14.67 23.90 13.03
C VAL A 672 14.23 22.65 12.28
N VAL A 673 14.61 22.56 11.02
CA VAL A 673 14.13 21.55 10.08
C VAL A 673 15.28 20.60 9.75
N GLY A 674 15.07 19.30 9.91
CA GLY A 674 16.12 18.29 9.77
C GLY A 674 15.74 17.09 8.92
N VAL A 675 16.74 16.53 8.25
CA VAL A 675 16.65 15.22 7.55
C VAL A 675 17.11 14.05 8.44
N VAL A 676 17.43 14.35 9.70
CA VAL A 676 17.84 13.41 10.75
C VAL A 676 17.04 13.66 12.03
N SER A 677 17.20 12.80 13.04
CA SER A 677 16.56 13.02 14.34
C SER A 677 17.12 14.25 15.03
N LEU A 678 16.26 15.21 15.38
CA LEU A 678 16.65 16.40 16.15
C LEU A 678 16.56 16.14 17.67
N PRO A 679 17.33 16.86 18.50
CA PRO A 679 17.26 16.72 19.95
C PRO A 679 15.87 17.13 20.46
N GLY A 680 15.34 16.41 21.45
CA GLY A 680 14.03 16.69 22.06
C GLY A 680 12.83 16.16 21.28
N VAL A 681 12.85 16.21 19.94
CA VAL A 681 11.69 15.84 19.09
C VAL A 681 11.89 14.54 18.29
N GLY A 682 13.14 14.10 18.09
CA GLY A 682 13.41 12.90 17.30
C GLY A 682 13.04 13.06 15.82
N VAL A 683 12.32 12.07 15.26
CA VAL A 683 11.74 12.11 13.91
C VAL A 683 10.21 12.17 14.12
N ASN A 684 9.65 13.39 14.09
CA ASN A 684 8.25 13.63 14.45
C ASN A 684 7.32 13.80 13.25
N ILE A 685 7.84 14.22 12.09
CA ILE A 685 7.03 14.42 10.89
C ILE A 685 7.20 13.33 9.84
N ALA A 686 8.11 12.37 10.07
CA ALA A 686 8.30 11.15 9.29
C ALA A 686 8.44 9.90 10.19
N GLU A 687 8.29 8.71 9.62
CA GLU A 687 8.51 7.45 10.36
C GLU A 687 10.00 7.14 10.58
N ARG A 688 10.88 7.63 9.69
CA ARG A 688 12.32 7.38 9.71
C ARG A 688 13.10 8.61 9.28
N ARG A 689 14.42 8.57 9.52
CA ARG A 689 15.38 9.57 9.02
C ARG A 689 15.37 9.58 7.49
N SER A 690 15.45 10.76 6.89
CA SER A 690 15.44 10.97 5.45
C SER A 690 16.79 10.70 4.82
N ALA A 691 17.87 10.73 5.61
CA ALA A 691 19.19 10.31 5.15
C ALA A 691 19.92 9.47 6.20
N GLY A 692 20.75 8.54 5.73
CA GLY A 692 21.60 7.72 6.58
C GLY A 692 22.76 7.10 5.81
N PHE A 693 23.80 6.69 6.54
CA PHE A 693 24.99 6.07 5.96
C PHE A 693 25.40 4.85 6.78
N ARG A 694 25.84 3.81 6.10
CA ARG A 694 26.50 2.64 6.69
C ARG A 694 27.85 2.44 6.06
N TRP A 695 28.85 2.16 6.89
CA TRP A 695 30.22 1.99 6.45
C TRP A 695 30.64 0.53 6.49
N TYR A 696 31.40 0.14 5.47
CA TYR A 696 32.00 -1.17 5.34
C TYR A 696 33.46 -1.01 4.92
N VAL A 697 34.30 -1.93 5.35
CA VAL A 697 35.70 -2.02 4.93
C VAL A 697 35.95 -3.39 4.32
N MET A 698 36.58 -3.42 3.15
CA MET A 698 36.92 -4.64 2.43
C MET A 698 38.41 -4.67 2.12
N PRO A 699 39.18 -5.65 2.63
CA PRO A 699 40.59 -5.79 2.28
C PRO A 699 40.73 -6.34 0.85
N ILE A 700 41.40 -5.58 -0.02
CA ILE A 700 41.67 -5.97 -1.41
C ILE A 700 42.96 -6.80 -1.49
N SER A 701 43.98 -6.40 -0.74
CA SER A 701 45.23 -7.13 -0.62
C SER A 701 45.59 -7.27 0.86
N PRO A 702 45.20 -8.38 1.53
CA PRO A 702 45.61 -8.63 2.90
C PRO A 702 47.14 -8.76 2.99
N SER A 703 47.70 -8.49 4.16
CA SER A 703 49.15 -8.53 4.36
C SER A 703 49.71 -9.95 4.15
N GLU A 704 51.00 -10.08 3.85
CA GLU A 704 51.63 -11.39 3.60
C GLU A 704 51.49 -12.36 4.79
N LYS A 705 51.41 -11.82 6.01
CA LYS A 705 51.21 -12.56 7.25
C LYS A 705 49.79 -13.13 7.36
N GLU A 706 48.78 -12.36 6.97
CA GLU A 706 47.36 -12.77 7.01
C GLU A 706 47.04 -13.83 5.98
N ARG A 707 47.69 -13.74 4.81
CA ARG A 707 47.61 -14.77 3.77
C ARG A 707 48.18 -16.12 4.26
N LYS A 708 49.16 -16.10 5.18
CA LYS A 708 49.74 -17.31 5.80
C LYS A 708 48.89 -17.84 6.96
N ASP A 709 48.29 -16.96 7.77
CA ASP A 709 47.57 -17.34 8.99
C ASP A 709 46.05 -17.62 8.76
N ASN A 710 45.53 -17.35 7.56
CA ASN A 710 44.10 -17.43 7.20
C ASN A 710 43.17 -16.74 8.22
N LYS A 711 43.67 -15.67 8.83
CA LYS A 711 42.97 -14.82 9.79
C LYS A 711 43.09 -13.39 9.30
N THR A 712 41.97 -12.80 8.89
CA THR A 712 41.89 -11.37 8.62
C THR A 712 41.78 -10.64 9.97
N PRO A 713 42.72 -9.78 10.36
CA PRO A 713 42.55 -8.88 11.49
C PRO A 713 41.32 -8.02 11.21
N VAL A 714 40.55 -7.74 12.26
CA VAL A 714 39.32 -6.96 12.11
C VAL A 714 39.70 -5.49 12.10
N ASP A 715 39.81 -4.90 10.90
CA ASP A 715 39.81 -3.45 10.76
C ASP A 715 38.59 -2.89 11.49
N VAL A 716 38.78 -1.88 12.34
CA VAL A 716 37.68 -1.27 13.09
C VAL A 716 37.19 -0.05 12.32
N ILE A 717 35.91 -0.07 11.92
CA ILE A 717 35.24 1.07 11.32
C ILE A 717 33.93 1.33 12.04
N GLY A 718 33.64 2.61 12.34
CA GLY A 718 32.33 3.01 12.85
C GLY A 718 31.25 2.65 11.83
N THR A 719 30.17 2.00 12.27
CA THR A 719 29.24 1.30 11.37
C THR A 719 28.16 2.20 10.75
N THR A 720 27.87 3.35 11.36
CA THR A 720 26.74 4.21 10.97
C THR A 720 27.09 5.70 11.13
N GLY A 721 26.43 6.54 10.35
CA GLY A 721 26.59 8.00 10.39
C GLY A 721 27.37 8.54 9.19
N ASN A 722 27.25 9.83 8.88
CA ASN A 722 27.93 10.45 7.73
C ASN A 722 29.45 10.59 7.92
N ARG A 723 29.96 10.36 9.12
CA ARG A 723 31.39 10.32 9.45
C ARG A 723 31.72 8.99 10.13
N THR A 724 32.94 8.52 9.96
CA THR A 724 33.45 7.33 10.63
C THR A 724 34.93 7.44 10.87
N GLN A 725 35.44 6.67 11.82
CA GLN A 725 36.86 6.45 12.00
C GLN A 725 37.22 5.04 11.56
N LEU A 726 38.16 4.94 10.64
CA LEU A 726 38.79 3.68 10.24
C LEU A 726 40.11 3.54 11.00
N THR A 727 40.29 2.46 11.74
CA THR A 727 41.58 2.09 12.33
C THR A 727 42.10 0.82 11.66
N PRO A 728 43.03 0.94 10.70
CA PRO A 728 43.56 -0.22 9.98
C PRO A 728 44.38 -1.13 10.90
N ALA A 729 44.11 -2.44 10.85
CA ALA A 729 44.80 -3.43 11.67
C ALA A 729 46.08 -3.97 11.02
N SER A 730 46.25 -3.80 9.71
CA SER A 730 47.43 -4.25 8.97
C SER A 730 47.74 -3.41 7.73
N SER A 731 48.96 -3.56 7.21
CA SER A 731 49.36 -2.92 5.96
C SER A 731 48.76 -3.62 4.75
N GLY A 732 48.35 -2.86 3.75
CA GLY A 732 47.66 -3.38 2.58
C GLY A 732 46.83 -2.34 1.85
N LEU A 733 45.90 -2.80 1.02
CA LEU A 733 44.94 -1.94 0.33
C LEU A 733 43.53 -2.28 0.79
N LEU A 734 42.79 -1.26 1.22
CA LEU A 734 41.41 -1.34 1.70
C LEU A 734 40.48 -0.60 0.73
N ALA A 735 39.32 -1.18 0.45
CA ALA A 735 38.18 -0.46 -0.10
C ALA A 735 37.25 -0.10 1.05
N VAL A 736 37.08 1.20 1.29
CA VAL A 736 36.05 1.73 2.18
C VAL A 736 34.80 1.99 1.36
N VAL A 737 33.69 1.39 1.76
CA VAL A 737 32.40 1.50 1.07
C VAL A 737 31.42 2.18 2.00
N ALA A 738 30.83 3.28 1.53
CA ALA A 738 29.69 3.91 2.17
C ALA A 738 28.43 3.52 1.40
N VAL A 739 27.46 2.94 2.10
CA VAL A 739 26.11 2.72 1.60
C VAL A 739 25.22 3.80 2.19
N GLY A 740 24.79 4.71 1.35
CA GLY A 740 23.91 5.80 1.71
C GLY A 740 22.45 5.42 1.46
N TYR A 741 21.56 6.00 2.25
CA TYR A 741 20.13 6.04 2.00
C TYR A 741 19.67 7.50 2.00
N ALA A 742 18.79 7.86 1.08
CA ALA A 742 18.20 9.18 0.93
C ALA A 742 16.74 9.05 0.45
N ARG A 743 15.78 9.62 1.18
CA ARG A 743 14.37 9.68 0.79
C ARG A 743 14.15 10.69 -0.34
N ARG A 744 13.28 10.33 -1.28
CA ARG A 744 12.93 11.09 -2.47
C ARG A 744 11.44 10.94 -2.85
N GLY A 745 10.57 10.77 -1.86
CA GLY A 745 9.14 10.54 -2.07
C GLY A 745 8.78 9.12 -2.55
N LEU A 746 9.76 8.22 -2.65
CA LEU A 746 9.54 6.82 -3.01
C LEU A 746 9.49 5.93 -1.75
N ALA A 747 9.12 4.66 -1.91
CA ALA A 747 9.11 3.67 -0.83
C ALA A 747 10.53 3.24 -0.44
N ASP A 748 10.75 2.78 0.79
CA ASP A 748 12.04 2.21 1.18
C ASP A 748 12.29 0.85 0.50
N PRO A 749 13.55 0.41 0.37
CA PRO A 749 13.82 -0.97 -0.05
C PRO A 749 13.08 -1.97 0.85
N TYR A 750 12.39 -2.93 0.22
CA TYR A 750 11.50 -3.88 0.91
C TYR A 750 10.31 -3.24 1.63
N GLN A 751 9.78 -2.14 1.09
CA GLN A 751 8.57 -1.49 1.57
C GLN A 751 7.63 -1.21 0.38
N PHE A 752 6.32 -1.20 0.63
CA PHE A 752 5.37 -0.52 -0.25
C PHE A 752 4.49 0.43 0.54
N GLN A 753 4.09 1.53 -0.08
CA GLN A 753 3.23 2.54 0.54
C GLN A 753 1.80 2.42 0.06
N VAL A 754 0.86 2.49 1.00
CA VAL A 754 -0.58 2.57 0.69
C VAL A 754 -1.01 4.01 0.83
N GLN A 755 -1.50 4.60 -0.25
CA GLN A 755 -1.88 6.00 -0.33
C GLN A 755 -3.37 6.17 -0.62
N LEU A 756 -3.93 7.26 -0.10
CA LEU A 756 -5.29 7.73 -0.37
C LEU A 756 -5.24 9.17 -0.89
N PRO A 757 -6.24 9.62 -1.67
CA PRO A 757 -6.36 11.02 -2.06
C PRO A 757 -6.46 11.93 -0.83
N GLU A 758 -5.88 13.14 -0.87
CA GLU A 758 -5.76 14.05 0.29
C GLU A 758 -7.07 14.31 1.05
N ASN A 759 -8.20 14.38 0.34
CA ASN A 759 -9.52 14.65 0.94
C ASN A 759 -10.25 13.39 1.43
N ALA A 760 -9.63 12.21 1.34
CA ALA A 760 -10.24 10.97 1.81
C ALA A 760 -10.16 10.89 3.33
N VAL A 761 -11.28 10.60 3.98
CA VAL A 761 -11.34 10.42 5.43
C VAL A 761 -11.94 9.05 5.73
N LEU A 762 -11.26 8.30 6.59
CA LEU A 762 -11.62 6.98 7.05
C LEU A 762 -12.10 7.09 8.49
N THR A 763 -13.33 6.65 8.75
CA THR A 763 -13.79 6.39 10.11
C THR A 763 -12.92 5.33 10.79
N LEU A 764 -12.90 5.31 12.12
CA LEU A 764 -12.22 4.28 12.89
C LEU A 764 -12.56 2.85 12.42
N GLN A 765 -13.83 2.56 12.10
CA GLN A 765 -14.24 1.23 11.61
C GLN A 765 -13.63 0.89 10.24
N GLN A 766 -13.59 1.85 9.32
CA GLN A 766 -12.98 1.67 8.01
C GLN A 766 -11.46 1.49 8.12
N TYR A 767 -10.81 2.24 9.01
CA TYR A 767 -9.40 2.10 9.33
C TYR A 767 -9.08 0.71 9.93
N GLU A 768 -9.84 0.24 10.92
CA GLU A 768 -9.65 -1.13 11.47
C GLU A 768 -9.73 -2.19 10.37
N TYR A 769 -10.70 -2.05 9.46
CA TYR A 769 -10.88 -2.99 8.36
C TYR A 769 -9.70 -2.96 7.38
N LEU A 770 -9.22 -1.76 7.01
CA LEU A 770 -8.07 -1.57 6.14
C LEU A 770 -6.82 -2.21 6.74
N MET A 771 -6.51 -1.95 8.01
CA MET A 771 -5.31 -2.47 8.65
C MET A 771 -5.31 -4.00 8.73
N ASN A 772 -6.46 -4.62 9.04
CA ASN A 772 -6.58 -6.09 9.04
C ASN A 772 -6.48 -6.69 7.63
N LEU A 773 -6.96 -5.99 6.61
CA LEU A 773 -6.81 -6.40 5.21
C LEU A 773 -5.35 -6.34 4.78
N LEU A 774 -4.65 -5.26 5.09
CA LEU A 774 -3.22 -5.09 4.78
C LEU A 774 -2.35 -6.08 5.56
N GLU A 775 -2.67 -6.36 6.83
CA GLU A 775 -2.00 -7.41 7.62
C GLU A 775 -2.17 -8.79 6.97
N HIS A 776 -3.37 -9.11 6.46
CA HIS A 776 -3.60 -10.37 5.77
C HIS A 776 -2.86 -10.48 4.42
N LEU A 777 -2.69 -9.35 3.74
CA LEU A 777 -1.99 -9.21 2.45
C LEU A 777 -0.50 -8.87 2.61
N HIS A 778 0.04 -8.97 3.81
CA HIS A 778 1.42 -8.62 4.11
C HIS A 778 2.40 -9.65 3.52
N PRO A 779 3.25 -9.28 2.54
CA PRO A 779 4.27 -10.18 2.01
C PRO A 779 5.35 -10.47 3.07
N LEU A 780 5.96 -11.65 3.02
CA LEU A 780 7.04 -11.99 3.94
C LEU A 780 8.27 -11.09 3.67
N GLY A 781 8.75 -10.40 4.70
CA GLY A 781 9.98 -9.59 4.62
C GLY A 781 9.80 -8.24 3.92
N ILE A 782 8.57 -7.84 3.59
CA ILE A 782 8.23 -6.52 3.05
C ILE A 782 7.39 -5.77 4.08
N GLU A 783 7.72 -4.51 4.32
CA GLU A 783 6.98 -3.63 5.22
C GLU A 783 5.85 -2.90 4.49
N VAL A 784 4.70 -2.75 5.15
CA VAL A 784 3.56 -2.00 4.61
C VAL A 784 3.51 -0.63 5.27
N ASP A 785 3.86 0.41 4.53
CA ASP A 785 3.77 1.79 5.01
C ASP A 785 2.32 2.26 4.99
N THR A 786 1.81 2.56 6.18
CA THR A 786 0.50 3.18 6.41
C THR A 786 0.62 4.50 7.14
N PHE A 787 1.83 5.06 7.24
CA PHE A 787 2.10 6.29 7.99
C PHE A 787 1.26 7.46 7.48
N ALA A 788 1.19 7.68 6.16
CA ALA A 788 0.39 8.74 5.56
C ALA A 788 -1.10 8.63 5.94
N ILE A 789 -1.67 7.42 5.84
CA ILE A 789 -3.05 7.13 6.26
C ILE A 789 -3.27 7.50 7.71
N ARG A 790 -2.38 7.04 8.60
CA ARG A 790 -2.47 7.29 10.05
C ARG A 790 -2.33 8.75 10.44
N GLN A 791 -1.58 9.54 9.67
CA GLN A 791 -1.34 10.95 9.99
C GLN A 791 -2.38 11.90 9.42
N SER A 792 -3.10 11.52 8.36
CA SER A 792 -3.87 12.49 7.57
C SER A 792 -5.21 11.98 7.06
N HIS A 793 -5.58 10.73 7.32
CA HIS A 793 -6.82 10.15 6.79
C HIS A 793 -7.72 9.49 7.83
N VAL A 794 -7.35 9.40 9.11
CA VAL A 794 -8.18 8.71 10.12
C VAL A 794 -8.96 9.72 10.94
N ASP A 795 -10.29 9.64 10.88
CA ASP A 795 -11.22 10.37 11.75
C ASP A 795 -11.69 9.45 12.87
N ILE A 796 -11.23 9.77 14.08
CA ILE A 796 -11.46 8.99 15.30
C ILE A 796 -12.81 9.37 15.93
N ASN A 797 -13.19 10.63 15.87
CA ASN A 797 -14.34 11.17 16.61
C ASN A 797 -15.64 11.23 15.77
N GLY A 798 -15.53 11.11 14.45
CA GLY A 798 -16.63 11.14 13.49
C GLY A 798 -17.04 12.55 13.03
N ASP A 799 -16.22 13.57 13.25
CA ASP A 799 -16.50 14.98 12.91
C ASP A 799 -16.15 15.34 11.46
N GLY A 800 -15.58 14.39 10.71
CA GLY A 800 -15.17 14.55 9.32
C GLY A 800 -13.75 15.11 9.13
N ASN A 801 -13.02 15.39 10.21
CA ASN A 801 -11.63 15.84 10.15
C ASN A 801 -10.68 14.73 10.60
N PRO A 802 -9.58 14.50 9.86
CA PRO A 802 -8.62 13.49 10.24
C PRO A 802 -7.72 13.97 11.40
N GLU A 803 -7.49 13.10 12.37
CA GLU A 803 -6.54 13.31 13.47
C GLU A 803 -5.30 12.41 13.34
N PRO A 804 -4.09 12.94 13.62
CA PRO A 804 -2.87 12.16 13.52
C PRO A 804 -2.78 11.10 14.63
N LEU A 805 -2.68 9.83 14.23
CA LEU A 805 -2.43 8.71 15.14
C LEU A 805 -0.95 8.59 15.52
N GLN A 806 -0.67 7.81 16.57
CA GLN A 806 0.72 7.51 16.97
C GLN A 806 1.51 6.81 15.86
N THR A 807 2.83 6.99 15.89
CA THR A 807 3.78 6.43 14.92
C THR A 807 3.92 4.91 15.00
N ASN A 808 3.59 4.25 16.11
CA ASN A 808 3.64 2.78 16.22
C ASN A 808 2.34 2.09 15.79
N VAL A 809 2.35 1.42 14.64
CA VAL A 809 1.19 0.74 14.01
C VAL A 809 0.52 -0.29 14.94
N SER A 810 1.32 -1.07 15.68
CA SER A 810 0.83 -2.23 16.47
C SER A 810 -0.16 -1.88 17.58
N LYS A 811 -0.29 -0.58 17.90
CA LYS A 811 -1.15 -0.05 18.96
C LYS A 811 -2.25 0.88 18.43
N THR A 812 -2.61 0.77 17.15
CA THR A 812 -3.58 1.69 16.53
C THR A 812 -4.91 1.04 16.12
N TYR A 813 -5.02 -0.29 16.07
CA TYR A 813 -6.25 -0.98 15.65
C TYR A 813 -6.44 -2.33 16.36
N ARG A 814 -7.68 -2.84 16.39
CA ARG A 814 -8.00 -4.18 16.88
C ARG A 814 -7.76 -5.23 15.80
N GLN A 815 -6.93 -6.22 16.11
CA GLN A 815 -6.75 -7.39 15.24
C GLN A 815 -7.99 -8.29 15.23
N PHE A 816 -8.43 -8.67 14.04
CA PHE A 816 -9.62 -9.51 13.84
C PHE A 816 -9.29 -10.98 14.02
N GLN A 817 -8.12 -11.42 13.55
CA GLN A 817 -7.65 -12.79 13.65
C GLN A 817 -6.82 -12.97 14.92
N ARG A 818 -7.18 -13.98 15.73
CA ARG A 818 -6.36 -14.40 16.88
C ARG A 818 -5.17 -15.23 16.41
N SER A 819 -4.00 -14.95 16.98
CA SER A 819 -2.81 -15.74 16.72
C SER A 819 -3.00 -17.19 17.19
N ARG A 820 -2.88 -18.15 16.26
CA ARG A 820 -3.03 -19.59 16.52
C ARG A 820 -1.77 -20.22 17.12
N TYR A 821 -1.25 -19.67 18.21
CA TYR A 821 -0.26 -20.42 19.00
C TYR A 821 -1.00 -21.49 19.81
N ARG A 822 -0.70 -22.77 19.57
CA ARG A 822 -1.12 -23.87 20.46
C ARG A 822 -0.69 -23.55 21.89
N GLY A 823 -1.65 -23.30 22.77
CA GLY A 823 -1.40 -23.09 24.21
C GLY A 823 -1.92 -21.79 24.82
N LYS A 824 -2.52 -20.87 24.06
CA LYS A 824 -3.06 -19.60 24.61
C LYS A 824 -4.51 -19.70 25.15
N ASP A 825 -5.20 -20.82 24.93
CA ASP A 825 -6.61 -21.00 25.34
C ASP A 825 -6.81 -21.52 26.78
N SER A 826 -5.76 -21.60 27.61
CA SER A 826 -5.89 -22.20 28.95
C SER A 826 -6.11 -21.23 30.12
N THR A 827 -6.34 -19.92 29.91
CA THR A 827 -6.39 -18.98 31.04
C THR A 827 -7.63 -18.10 31.22
N ASN A 828 -8.67 -18.19 30.40
CA ASN A 828 -9.89 -17.38 30.62
C ASN A 828 -11.22 -18.14 30.42
N LEU A 829 -11.28 -19.40 30.85
CA LEU A 829 -12.56 -20.15 30.96
C LEU A 829 -13.03 -20.35 32.41
N THR A 830 -12.45 -19.63 33.37
CA THR A 830 -12.94 -19.55 34.75
C THR A 830 -13.26 -18.11 35.10
N GLN A 831 -14.42 -17.63 34.61
CA GLN A 831 -15.33 -16.67 35.24
C GLN A 831 -16.36 -16.18 34.19
N ILE A 832 -17.36 -17.03 33.91
CA ILE A 832 -18.75 -16.64 33.62
C ILE A 832 -19.63 -17.62 34.38
#